data_AF-A0A151EF37-F1
#
_entry.id   AF-A0A151EF37-F1
#
_cell.length_a   1.000
_cell.length_b   1.000
_cell.length_c   1.000
_cell.angle_alpha   90.00
_cell.angle_beta   90.00
_cell.angle_gamma   90.00
#
_symmetry.space_group_name_H-M   'P 1'
#
loop_
_entity.id
_entity.type
_entity.pdbx_description
1 polymer ?
#
loop_
_entity_poly.entity_id
_entity_poly.type
_entity_poly.pdbx_seq_one_letter_code
_entity_poly.pdbx_strand_id
1 'polypeptide(L)'
;MNKIFLGMILCLILFPVLVSATTYYIDATNGDNTNSGTSQSAPWKTISKVNSERFSPGDQILFKRGETWREQLNVPSSGNSTHRITFGAYGTGSKPKILGSEQITGWTVHSGNQWRAPCSPDPGGGDGNGPVWFLNTSDDGKTHWGNEETSLVEVDAEYDWYWEGGYLYVYSPSDPDTRYDSIEAAWRWHSIRSGWNRHYVTIENIHGAFTARQTINDPYWVNYWIIDSCYLHHSGCSGCPTGWAADNIKWEGSGWWIKNNVMHDGPAHNMQHYAFRNVSNDLIEYNKVYNAHHASIDVKMVESGWLLSNVTIRYNTIYNTDDYAFPEVSNAGISVQSNFANGFDGLDIYGNIFYNIWTNGIWIYTRVKNVNIYNNVIYGKHPLSPFAVRGINIFGNTDEDKPTNVIIKNNIIAGDFDSDGYGLRIRLNGSVTACDYNCFYITSGHYAYYPGATYDSGDWNQWKTKTGFDTHSLWNVDPEFVNPLSLDFHLQPTSPCIDKGTFVGLTIDYEGNPVPSGNGVDIGVYEYPSSPPPLCTDTCMPNDCSSYIDCYMGSGFCSGSDYCCSGTCQSHPTCSSLGGTCCQTEERCSGTSQTTIDCTDCCTSGVCQPSPCPDIIMLHHYDNDPNYGESPTNMYDFSLHRNNGTCSGAACPTWNSSGMFGGAFDFDGIDDRIDFPSPDPGFFHNAFSERTFIAWIKTNTVSQNQTIYDDGGAINGFAVKIDDSGYVTLYTQNNDDMDKVSASIDTNWHFIAASFDNGNLELWVDGNNYSATAAYSTISSHPNDPGLGRTTADDASDYSGPGHYFNGKIDDLAIWKRSLTSQEISDIYNSGNPIPCQTISGDLNNDGTVDIADLTIIATNFGRTSGFDLRADTDRNNEVDIFDIVFVASRFT
;
A
#
# COMPACT_ATOMS: atom_id res chain seq x y z
N MET A 1 -44.96 -57.07 -39.93
CA MET A 1 -44.59 -57.74 -38.66
C MET A 1 -43.09 -57.58 -38.52
N ASN A 2 -42.59 -56.64 -37.70
CA ASN A 2 -42.49 -56.63 -36.23
C ASN A 2 -41.27 -57.42 -35.70
N LYS A 3 -40.42 -56.72 -34.92
CA LYS A 3 -39.36 -57.20 -33.99
C LYS A 3 -38.00 -57.59 -34.64
N ILE A 4 -36.83 -57.32 -34.03
CA ILE A 4 -36.47 -56.59 -32.78
C ILE A 4 -35.03 -56.00 -32.86
N PHE A 5 -34.72 -55.06 -31.96
CA PHE A 5 -33.45 -54.33 -31.78
C PHE A 5 -32.20 -55.19 -31.51
N LEU A 6 -31.03 -54.68 -31.94
CA LEU A 6 -29.90 -54.44 -31.04
C LEU A 6 -29.10 -53.22 -31.52
N GLY A 7 -28.93 -52.19 -30.67
CA GLY A 7 -28.18 -50.98 -31.01
C GLY A 7 -26.75 -51.04 -30.45
N MET A 8 -25.75 -50.65 -31.24
CA MET A 8 -24.42 -50.36 -30.74
C MET A 8 -24.34 -48.90 -30.29
N ILE A 9 -23.98 -48.72 -29.02
CA ILE A 9 -23.72 -47.41 -28.41
C ILE A 9 -22.41 -46.87 -28.99
N LEU A 10 -22.47 -45.66 -29.56
CA LEU A 10 -21.28 -44.90 -29.91
C LEU A 10 -20.77 -44.21 -28.64
N CYS A 11 -19.59 -44.61 -28.15
CA CYS A 11 -18.97 -43.94 -27.00
C CYS A 11 -18.57 -42.51 -27.37
N LEU A 12 -19.30 -41.53 -26.82
CA LEU A 12 -18.83 -40.16 -26.69
C LEU A 12 -17.72 -40.13 -25.65
N ILE A 13 -16.47 -40.13 -26.10
CA ILE A 13 -15.32 -39.83 -25.26
C ILE A 13 -15.33 -38.32 -25.02
N LEU A 14 -15.90 -37.92 -23.88
CA LEU A 14 -15.72 -36.58 -23.34
C LEU A 14 -14.27 -36.45 -22.86
N PHE A 15 -13.40 -35.93 -23.73
CA PHE A 15 -12.15 -35.33 -23.26
C PHE A 15 -12.51 -34.13 -22.38
N PRO A 16 -11.94 -34.01 -21.16
CA PRO A 16 -12.04 -32.77 -20.41
C PRO A 16 -11.36 -31.67 -21.23
N VAL A 17 -12.11 -30.63 -21.57
CA VAL A 17 -11.51 -29.40 -22.10
C VAL A 17 -10.81 -28.74 -20.91
N LEU A 18 -9.48 -28.74 -20.91
CA LEU A 18 -8.70 -27.85 -20.06
C LEU A 18 -9.03 -26.42 -20.45
N VAL A 19 -9.84 -25.75 -19.63
CA VAL A 19 -10.15 -24.32 -19.80
C VAL A 19 -9.01 -23.54 -19.17
N SER A 20 -8.03 -23.19 -19.99
CA SER A 20 -6.98 -22.24 -19.61
C SER A 20 -7.57 -20.83 -19.52
N ALA A 21 -7.22 -20.11 -18.45
CA ALA A 21 -7.50 -18.69 -18.33
C ALA A 21 -6.82 -17.91 -19.47
N THR A 22 -7.54 -16.96 -20.06
CA THR A 22 -7.00 -16.10 -21.13
C THR A 22 -6.77 -14.68 -20.62
N THR A 23 -5.58 -14.13 -20.86
CA THR A 23 -5.25 -12.72 -20.60
C THR A 23 -5.50 -11.87 -21.84
N TYR A 24 -6.26 -10.79 -21.66
CA TYR A 24 -6.59 -9.79 -22.67
C TYR A 24 -5.97 -8.44 -22.29
N TYR A 25 -5.46 -7.72 -23.29
CA TYR A 25 -4.74 -6.46 -23.13
C TYR A 25 -5.47 -5.32 -23.86
N ILE A 26 -5.55 -4.16 -23.21
CA ILE A 26 -6.20 -2.96 -23.74
C ILE A 26 -5.24 -1.76 -23.65
N ASP A 27 -4.98 -1.15 -24.80
CA ASP A 27 -4.10 0.02 -25.01
C ASP A 27 -4.90 1.09 -25.79
N ALA A 28 -5.22 2.20 -25.14
CA ALA A 28 -6.00 3.29 -25.71
C ALA A 28 -5.27 3.95 -26.89
N THR A 29 -3.95 3.98 -26.85
CA THR A 29 -3.08 4.69 -27.81
C THR A 29 -2.87 3.87 -29.07
N ASN A 30 -2.31 2.68 -28.93
CA ASN A 30 -1.81 1.80 -29.99
C ASN A 30 -2.73 0.61 -30.30
N GLY A 31 -3.72 0.32 -29.45
CA GLY A 31 -4.65 -0.79 -29.65
C GLY A 31 -5.58 -0.60 -30.85
N ASP A 32 -6.07 -1.73 -31.36
CA ASP A 32 -7.08 -1.83 -32.43
C ASP A 32 -8.11 -2.90 -32.05
N ASN A 33 -9.40 -2.59 -32.16
CA ASN A 33 -10.49 -3.49 -31.79
C ASN A 33 -10.69 -4.67 -32.77
N THR A 34 -9.95 -4.69 -33.88
CA THR A 34 -9.85 -5.83 -34.81
C THR A 34 -8.78 -6.85 -34.41
N ASN A 35 -7.89 -6.52 -33.46
CA ASN A 35 -6.91 -7.45 -32.91
C ASN A 35 -7.58 -8.58 -32.09
N SER A 36 -6.81 -9.64 -31.77
CA SER A 36 -7.29 -10.69 -30.86
C SER A 36 -7.40 -10.21 -29.40
N GLY A 37 -6.63 -9.18 -29.01
CA GLY A 37 -6.53 -8.71 -27.63
C GLY A 37 -5.64 -9.58 -26.74
N THR A 38 -5.26 -10.78 -27.19
CA THR A 38 -4.57 -11.81 -26.38
C THR A 38 -3.03 -11.69 -26.36
N SER A 39 -2.49 -10.52 -26.70
CA SER A 39 -1.06 -10.20 -26.63
C SER A 39 -0.87 -8.70 -26.44
N GLN A 40 0.14 -8.29 -25.68
CA GLN A 40 0.54 -6.88 -25.54
C GLN A 40 0.95 -6.24 -26.88
N SER A 41 1.38 -7.03 -27.87
CA SER A 41 1.71 -6.57 -29.22
C SER A 41 0.50 -6.45 -30.16
N ALA A 42 -0.68 -6.92 -29.73
CA ALA A 42 -1.94 -6.84 -30.46
C ALA A 42 -3.14 -6.61 -29.50
N PRO A 43 -3.13 -5.51 -28.71
CA PRO A 43 -4.16 -5.22 -27.73
C PRO A 43 -5.42 -4.66 -28.41
N TRP A 44 -6.56 -4.74 -27.71
CA TRP A 44 -7.75 -3.97 -28.06
C TRP A 44 -7.58 -2.49 -27.68
N LYS A 45 -8.46 -1.63 -28.19
CA LYS A 45 -8.39 -0.18 -27.96
C LYS A 45 -9.34 0.31 -26.87
N THR A 46 -10.60 -0.16 -26.89
CA THR A 46 -11.69 0.48 -26.13
C THR A 46 -12.36 -0.44 -25.12
N ILE A 47 -12.90 0.16 -24.06
CA ILE A 47 -13.77 -0.52 -23.10
C ILE A 47 -15.07 -0.99 -23.79
N SER A 48 -15.57 -0.27 -24.79
CA SER A 48 -16.70 -0.71 -25.63
C SER A 48 -16.45 -2.07 -26.28
N LYS A 49 -15.21 -2.39 -26.68
CA LYS A 49 -14.82 -3.73 -27.14
C LYS A 49 -14.91 -4.75 -26.00
N VAL A 50 -14.30 -4.47 -24.85
CA VAL A 50 -14.39 -5.32 -23.63
C VAL A 50 -15.84 -5.63 -23.25
N ASN A 51 -16.71 -4.62 -23.22
CA ASN A 51 -18.14 -4.74 -22.90
C ASN A 51 -18.92 -5.62 -23.89
N SER A 52 -18.44 -5.78 -25.13
CA SER A 52 -19.09 -6.59 -26.17
C SER A 52 -18.72 -8.07 -26.13
N GLU A 53 -17.65 -8.42 -25.41
CA GLU A 53 -17.10 -9.78 -25.36
C GLU A 53 -17.69 -10.64 -24.23
N ARG A 54 -17.34 -11.93 -24.24
CA ARG A 54 -17.66 -12.89 -23.18
C ARG A 54 -16.38 -13.55 -22.71
N PHE A 55 -16.18 -13.53 -21.39
CA PHE A 55 -15.02 -14.07 -20.70
C PHE A 55 -15.41 -15.31 -19.90
N SER A 56 -14.45 -16.20 -19.71
CA SER A 56 -14.54 -17.41 -18.90
C SER A 56 -14.01 -17.15 -17.49
N PRO A 57 -14.47 -17.90 -16.47
CA PRO A 57 -13.86 -17.87 -15.14
C PRO A 57 -12.34 -18.10 -15.20
N GLY A 58 -11.56 -17.22 -14.58
CA GLY A 58 -10.10 -17.21 -14.65
C GLY A 58 -9.52 -16.15 -15.59
N ASP A 59 -10.28 -15.67 -16.58
CA ASP A 59 -9.79 -14.69 -17.55
C ASP A 59 -9.37 -13.37 -16.89
N GLN A 60 -8.32 -12.76 -17.44
CA GLN A 60 -7.77 -11.47 -17.02
C GLN A 60 -7.95 -10.43 -18.12
N ILE A 61 -8.37 -9.22 -17.76
CA ILE A 61 -8.63 -8.10 -18.66
C ILE A 61 -7.81 -6.92 -18.14
N LEU A 62 -6.65 -6.68 -18.77
CA LEU A 62 -5.63 -5.77 -18.27
C LEU A 62 -5.59 -4.47 -19.09
N PHE A 63 -5.78 -3.34 -18.41
CA PHE A 63 -5.67 -2.01 -18.98
C PHE A 63 -4.25 -1.47 -18.83
N LYS A 64 -3.72 -0.85 -19.87
CA LYS A 64 -2.35 -0.33 -19.86
C LYS A 64 -2.20 0.86 -18.90
N ARG A 65 -1.18 0.80 -18.04
CA ARG A 65 -0.80 1.91 -17.13
C ARG A 65 -0.40 3.16 -17.92
N GLY A 66 -0.58 4.32 -17.29
CA GLY A 66 -0.39 5.64 -17.88
C GLY A 66 -1.49 6.13 -18.82
N GLU A 67 -2.44 5.27 -19.22
CA GLU A 67 -3.46 5.60 -20.21
C GLU A 67 -4.84 5.91 -19.60
N THR A 68 -5.72 6.54 -20.38
CA THR A 68 -7.04 7.02 -19.95
C THR A 68 -8.14 6.59 -20.92
N TRP A 69 -9.17 5.96 -20.38
CA TRP A 69 -10.42 5.63 -21.07
C TRP A 69 -11.56 6.49 -20.52
N ARG A 70 -12.11 7.33 -21.39
CA ARG A 70 -13.37 8.04 -21.13
C ARG A 70 -14.52 7.17 -21.62
N GLU A 71 -14.75 6.07 -20.91
CA GLU A 71 -15.75 5.03 -21.21
C GLU A 71 -16.23 4.37 -19.91
N GLN A 72 -17.38 3.69 -19.93
CA GLN A 72 -17.90 2.94 -18.78
C GLN A 72 -17.69 1.44 -18.98
N LEU A 73 -17.01 0.78 -18.05
CA LEU A 73 -16.90 -0.68 -17.99
C LEU A 73 -18.19 -1.27 -17.42
N ASN A 74 -18.92 -2.04 -18.24
CA ASN A 74 -20.11 -2.78 -17.84
C ASN A 74 -19.72 -4.26 -17.77
N VAL A 75 -19.40 -4.76 -16.57
CA VAL A 75 -18.77 -6.07 -16.39
C VAL A 75 -19.59 -7.19 -17.09
N PRO A 76 -19.09 -7.77 -18.19
CA PRO A 76 -19.94 -8.50 -19.12
C PRO A 76 -20.14 -9.99 -18.76
N SER A 77 -19.27 -10.55 -17.92
CA SER A 77 -19.20 -11.98 -17.56
C SER A 77 -18.92 -12.20 -16.07
N SER A 78 -19.15 -13.43 -15.58
CA SER A 78 -18.97 -13.83 -14.17
C SER A 78 -17.83 -14.84 -14.06
N GLY A 79 -17.05 -14.76 -12.98
CA GLY A 79 -16.18 -15.88 -12.58
C GLY A 79 -16.95 -16.99 -11.86
N ASN A 80 -16.23 -17.82 -11.13
CA ASN A 80 -16.77 -18.81 -10.20
C ASN A 80 -15.97 -18.85 -8.89
N SER A 81 -16.35 -19.73 -7.95
CA SER A 81 -15.77 -19.82 -6.61
C SER A 81 -14.31 -20.26 -6.56
N THR A 82 -13.76 -20.84 -7.63
CA THR A 82 -12.34 -21.24 -7.70
C THR A 82 -11.50 -20.34 -8.63
N HIS A 83 -12.15 -19.64 -9.58
CA HIS A 83 -11.50 -18.81 -10.58
C HIS A 83 -12.35 -17.54 -10.83
N ARG A 84 -11.87 -16.39 -10.33
CA ARG A 84 -12.48 -15.08 -10.56
C ARG A 84 -12.16 -14.58 -11.98
N ILE A 85 -12.92 -13.61 -12.48
CA ILE A 85 -12.49 -12.79 -13.63
C ILE A 85 -11.85 -11.51 -13.06
N THR A 86 -10.67 -11.15 -13.53
CA THR A 86 -9.95 -9.96 -13.06
C THR A 86 -9.96 -8.86 -14.11
N PHE A 87 -10.34 -7.65 -13.71
CA PHE A 87 -10.11 -6.41 -14.46
C PHE A 87 -9.00 -5.64 -13.76
N GLY A 88 -7.82 -5.59 -14.37
CA GLY A 88 -6.58 -5.17 -13.75
C GLY A 88 -5.75 -4.23 -14.62
N ALA A 89 -4.46 -4.13 -14.34
CA ALA A 89 -3.53 -3.25 -15.03
C ALA A 89 -2.27 -3.99 -15.54
N TYR A 90 -1.63 -3.50 -16.62
CA TYR A 90 -0.32 -3.98 -17.08
C TYR A 90 0.60 -2.83 -17.53
N GLY A 91 1.89 -3.11 -17.70
CA GLY A 91 2.92 -2.10 -18.00
C GLY A 91 3.43 -1.40 -16.74
N THR A 92 3.98 -0.19 -16.90
CA THR A 92 4.57 0.62 -15.83
C THR A 92 3.92 1.99 -15.71
N GLY A 93 4.12 2.67 -14.57
CA GLY A 93 3.57 4.00 -14.29
C GLY A 93 2.17 4.01 -13.65
N SER A 94 1.50 5.16 -13.74
CA SER A 94 0.22 5.45 -13.07
C SER A 94 -0.87 4.44 -13.40
N LYS A 95 -1.78 4.20 -12.45
CA LYS A 95 -2.96 3.32 -12.63
C LYS A 95 -3.77 3.75 -13.87
N PRO A 96 -4.24 2.82 -14.72
CA PRO A 96 -5.11 3.13 -15.84
C PRO A 96 -6.36 3.89 -15.37
N LYS A 97 -6.65 5.03 -16.01
CA LYS A 97 -7.78 5.89 -15.66
C LYS A 97 -9.03 5.47 -16.41
N ILE A 98 -10.12 5.16 -15.71
CA ILE A 98 -11.46 4.96 -16.28
C ILE A 98 -12.34 6.10 -15.76
N LEU A 99 -12.57 7.11 -16.60
CA LEU A 99 -13.21 8.36 -16.19
C LEU A 99 -14.66 8.45 -16.67
N GLY A 100 -15.55 8.90 -15.80
CA GLY A 100 -16.95 9.16 -16.15
C GLY A 100 -17.14 10.43 -16.99
N SER A 101 -16.15 11.31 -17.02
CA SER A 101 -16.22 12.66 -17.60
C SER A 101 -15.60 12.78 -19.00
N GLU A 102 -15.92 13.88 -19.67
CA GLU A 102 -15.12 14.43 -20.77
C GLU A 102 -14.43 15.72 -20.32
N GLN A 103 -13.19 15.91 -20.78
CA GLN A 103 -12.48 17.17 -20.64
C GLN A 103 -13.05 18.18 -21.63
N ILE A 104 -13.47 19.33 -21.12
CA ILE A 104 -14.05 20.41 -21.92
C ILE A 104 -12.93 21.38 -22.32
N THR A 105 -12.76 21.55 -23.63
CA THR A 105 -11.67 22.34 -24.25
C THR A 105 -12.21 23.21 -25.38
N GLY A 106 -11.41 24.16 -25.87
CA GLY A 106 -11.79 25.02 -26.99
C GLY A 106 -12.71 26.16 -26.54
N TRP A 107 -12.37 26.74 -25.40
CA TRP A 107 -13.14 27.81 -24.78
C TRP A 107 -13.13 29.08 -25.62
N THR A 108 -14.25 29.81 -25.56
CA THR A 108 -14.42 31.10 -26.23
C THR A 108 -15.08 32.09 -25.29
N VAL A 109 -14.61 33.34 -25.28
CA VAL A 109 -15.23 34.42 -24.50
C VAL A 109 -16.67 34.60 -24.95
N HIS A 110 -17.61 34.47 -24.01
CA HIS A 110 -19.01 34.83 -24.21
C HIS A 110 -19.22 36.32 -23.91
N SER A 111 -18.86 36.76 -22.71
CA SER A 111 -18.98 38.16 -22.26
C SER A 111 -18.14 38.38 -21.00
N GLY A 112 -17.21 39.34 -21.03
CA GLY A 112 -16.34 39.61 -19.87
C GLY A 112 -15.51 38.37 -19.49
N ASN A 113 -15.61 37.96 -18.23
CA ASN A 113 -14.97 36.75 -17.69
C ASN A 113 -15.83 35.48 -17.84
N GLN A 114 -16.98 35.56 -18.52
CA GLN A 114 -17.77 34.37 -18.86
C GLN A 114 -17.24 33.75 -20.16
N TRP A 115 -16.83 32.50 -20.07
CA TRP A 115 -16.36 31.67 -21.17
C TRP A 115 -17.39 30.60 -21.50
N ARG A 116 -17.34 30.06 -22.72
CA ARG A 116 -18.13 28.89 -23.10
C ARG A 116 -17.38 27.96 -24.04
N ALA A 117 -17.68 26.67 -23.92
CA ALA A 117 -17.21 25.62 -24.81
C ALA A 117 -18.38 24.67 -25.17
N PRO A 118 -18.32 23.98 -26.31
CA PRO A 118 -19.32 22.97 -26.67
C PRO A 118 -19.34 21.83 -25.65
N CYS A 119 -20.51 21.53 -25.09
CA CYS A 119 -20.73 20.39 -24.21
C CYS A 119 -22.09 19.77 -24.55
N SER A 120 -22.08 18.57 -25.13
CA SER A 120 -23.30 17.84 -25.48
C SER A 120 -23.02 16.32 -25.42
N PRO A 121 -23.70 15.56 -24.54
CA PRO A 121 -24.84 15.97 -23.73
C PRO A 121 -24.53 16.98 -22.61
N ASP A 122 -25.59 17.47 -21.99
CA ASP A 122 -25.59 18.15 -20.70
C ASP A 122 -24.88 17.30 -19.62
N PRO A 123 -24.03 17.90 -18.76
CA PRO A 123 -23.51 17.26 -17.55
C PRO A 123 -24.53 16.34 -16.85
N GLY A 124 -24.11 15.11 -16.60
CA GLY A 124 -24.95 14.01 -16.10
C GLY A 124 -25.35 13.00 -17.16
N GLY A 125 -24.89 13.17 -18.41
CA GLY A 125 -25.20 12.25 -19.51
C GLY A 125 -26.58 12.48 -20.13
N GLY A 126 -27.11 13.70 -20.03
CA GLY A 126 -28.45 14.07 -20.54
C GLY A 126 -29.58 14.02 -19.50
N ASP A 127 -29.28 13.64 -18.26
CA ASP A 127 -30.20 13.76 -17.11
C ASP A 127 -30.24 15.19 -16.52
N GLY A 128 -29.31 16.09 -16.92
CA GLY A 128 -29.22 17.48 -16.45
C GLY A 128 -29.04 17.63 -14.94
N ASN A 129 -28.19 16.79 -14.35
CA ASN A 129 -27.94 16.67 -12.91
C ASN A 129 -26.51 16.11 -12.65
N GLY A 130 -25.53 16.47 -13.48
CA GLY A 130 -24.16 16.02 -13.32
C GLY A 130 -23.21 17.16 -12.96
N PRO A 131 -22.21 16.91 -12.10
CA PRO A 131 -21.22 17.92 -11.76
C PRO A 131 -20.29 18.27 -12.92
N VAL A 132 -19.69 19.46 -12.77
CA VAL A 132 -18.46 19.88 -13.43
C VAL A 132 -17.38 20.01 -12.36
N TRP A 133 -16.14 19.67 -12.69
CA TRP A 133 -14.98 19.87 -11.83
C TRP A 133 -13.93 20.75 -12.50
N PHE A 134 -13.31 21.59 -11.70
CA PHE A 134 -12.19 22.45 -12.08
C PHE A 134 -10.94 21.91 -11.39
N LEU A 135 -10.05 21.28 -12.16
CA LEU A 135 -8.80 20.75 -11.64
C LEU A 135 -7.79 21.91 -11.62
N ASN A 136 -7.39 22.30 -10.41
CA ASN A 136 -6.46 23.40 -10.16
C ASN A 136 -5.20 22.89 -9.42
N THR A 137 -4.82 21.65 -9.70
CA THR A 137 -3.80 20.88 -8.98
C THR A 137 -2.38 21.42 -9.15
N SER A 138 -2.09 22.18 -10.21
CA SER A 138 -0.83 22.88 -10.40
C SER A 138 -0.71 24.22 -9.65
N ASP A 139 -1.83 24.91 -9.37
CA ASP A 139 -1.84 26.22 -8.70
C ASP A 139 -2.13 26.11 -7.18
N ASP A 140 -3.18 25.37 -6.78
CA ASP A 140 -3.60 25.26 -5.36
C ASP A 140 -3.62 23.81 -4.83
N GLY A 141 -3.27 22.84 -5.66
CA GLY A 141 -3.22 21.42 -5.30
C GLY A 141 -4.58 20.70 -5.32
N LYS A 142 -5.69 21.36 -5.67
CA LYS A 142 -7.04 20.83 -5.47
C LYS A 142 -7.79 20.54 -6.75
N THR A 143 -8.86 19.77 -6.59
CA THR A 143 -9.96 19.68 -7.56
C THR A 143 -11.20 20.27 -6.93
N HIS A 144 -11.77 21.31 -7.55
CA HIS A 144 -12.95 21.98 -7.05
C HIS A 144 -14.20 21.43 -7.74
N TRP A 145 -15.25 21.11 -6.98
CA TRP A 145 -16.59 20.97 -7.57
C TRP A 145 -17.07 22.35 -8.02
N GLY A 146 -17.61 22.43 -9.23
CA GLY A 146 -18.18 23.65 -9.75
C GLY A 146 -19.55 23.97 -9.16
N ASN A 147 -19.80 25.24 -8.87
CA ASN A 147 -21.10 25.73 -8.42
C ASN A 147 -22.06 25.78 -9.63
N GLU A 148 -23.12 24.96 -9.60
CA GLU A 148 -24.14 24.99 -10.65
C GLU A 148 -25.09 26.17 -10.44
N GLU A 149 -25.05 27.15 -11.34
CA GLU A 149 -25.87 28.35 -11.28
C GLU A 149 -27.21 28.20 -12.00
N THR A 150 -28.24 28.91 -11.55
CA THR A 150 -29.59 28.75 -12.13
C THR A 150 -29.77 29.49 -13.47
N SER A 151 -28.85 30.39 -13.79
CA SER A 151 -28.83 31.16 -15.03
C SER A 151 -27.44 31.65 -15.40
N LEU A 152 -27.21 31.91 -16.69
CA LEU A 152 -25.95 32.48 -17.19
C LEU A 152 -25.58 33.84 -16.58
N VAL A 153 -26.52 34.56 -15.97
CA VAL A 153 -26.22 35.86 -15.33
C VAL A 153 -25.54 35.67 -13.97
N GLU A 154 -25.76 34.54 -13.31
CA GLU A 154 -25.24 34.22 -11.98
C GLU A 154 -23.83 33.61 -12.02
N VAL A 155 -23.33 33.20 -13.20
CA VAL A 155 -21.95 32.76 -13.42
C VAL A 155 -21.00 33.97 -13.33
N ASP A 156 -20.65 34.39 -12.11
CA ASP A 156 -19.93 35.64 -11.84
C ASP A 156 -18.71 35.54 -10.88
N ALA A 157 -18.43 34.37 -10.31
CA ALA A 157 -17.24 34.03 -9.54
C ALA A 157 -16.54 32.74 -10.04
N GLU A 158 -15.24 32.57 -9.70
CA GLU A 158 -14.50 31.35 -10.08
C GLU A 158 -15.16 30.06 -9.57
N TYR A 159 -15.09 29.02 -10.38
CA TYR A 159 -15.77 27.73 -10.22
C TYR A 159 -17.28 27.72 -10.49
N ASP A 160 -17.92 28.87 -10.77
CA ASP A 160 -19.32 28.90 -11.20
C ASP A 160 -19.47 28.39 -12.64
N TRP A 161 -20.54 27.63 -12.89
CA TRP A 161 -20.89 27.12 -14.21
C TRP A 161 -22.40 27.07 -14.47
N TYR A 162 -22.76 27.09 -15.74
CA TYR A 162 -24.13 26.95 -16.22
C TYR A 162 -24.15 26.22 -17.56
N TRP A 163 -25.11 25.33 -17.79
CA TRP A 163 -25.29 24.67 -19.09
C TRP A 163 -26.55 25.17 -19.80
N GLU A 164 -26.41 25.60 -21.06
CA GLU A 164 -27.55 25.89 -21.93
C GLU A 164 -27.24 25.58 -23.39
N GLY A 165 -28.17 24.90 -24.07
CA GLY A 165 -28.21 24.85 -25.53
C GLY A 165 -27.03 24.09 -26.18
N GLY A 166 -26.41 23.16 -25.46
CA GLY A 166 -25.22 22.43 -25.92
C GLY A 166 -23.89 23.13 -25.65
N TYR A 167 -23.88 24.15 -24.78
CA TYR A 167 -22.68 24.83 -24.31
C TYR A 167 -22.61 24.78 -22.79
N LEU A 168 -21.43 24.45 -22.28
CA LEU A 168 -21.06 24.73 -20.90
C LEU A 168 -20.50 26.15 -20.85
N TYR A 169 -21.03 26.96 -19.93
CA TYR A 169 -20.55 28.30 -19.59
C TYR A 169 -19.86 28.22 -18.23
N VAL A 170 -18.74 28.92 -18.07
CA VAL A 170 -17.99 29.02 -16.81
C VAL A 170 -17.48 30.44 -16.61
N TYR A 171 -17.25 30.81 -15.36
CA TYR A 171 -16.43 31.98 -15.06
C TYR A 171 -14.95 31.60 -15.07
N SER A 172 -14.12 32.45 -15.66
CA SER A 172 -12.67 32.37 -15.52
C SER A 172 -12.00 33.73 -15.76
N PRO A 173 -11.01 34.14 -14.93
CA PRO A 173 -10.31 35.42 -15.09
C PRO A 173 -9.39 35.45 -16.33
N SER A 174 -9.04 34.29 -16.89
CA SER A 174 -8.28 34.10 -18.13
C SER A 174 -8.83 32.91 -18.93
N ASP A 175 -8.19 32.51 -20.03
CA ASP A 175 -8.65 31.38 -20.85
C ASP A 175 -8.65 30.08 -20.00
N PRO A 176 -9.80 29.37 -19.84
CA PRO A 176 -9.90 28.18 -19.01
C PRO A 176 -8.92 27.07 -19.38
N ASP A 177 -8.54 26.92 -20.66
CA ASP A 177 -7.53 25.95 -21.12
C ASP A 177 -6.09 26.33 -20.65
N THR A 178 -5.92 27.47 -19.97
CA THR A 178 -4.67 27.95 -19.37
C THR A 178 -4.78 28.35 -17.90
N ARG A 179 -6.00 28.53 -17.37
CA ARG A 179 -6.26 28.86 -15.96
C ARG A 179 -6.30 27.61 -15.08
N TYR A 180 -6.77 26.49 -15.61
CA TYR A 180 -6.96 25.24 -14.89
C TYR A 180 -6.21 24.11 -15.62
N ASP A 181 -5.79 23.07 -14.91
CA ASP A 181 -5.19 21.86 -15.52
C ASP A 181 -6.18 21.20 -16.48
N SER A 182 -7.45 21.16 -16.07
CA SER A 182 -8.59 20.80 -16.91
C SER A 182 -9.92 21.22 -16.28
N ILE A 183 -10.94 21.35 -17.13
CA ILE A 183 -12.34 21.35 -16.71
C ILE A 183 -12.95 20.03 -17.17
N GLU A 184 -13.49 19.26 -16.23
CA GLU A 184 -14.07 17.93 -16.45
C GLU A 184 -15.59 17.99 -16.26
N ALA A 185 -16.36 17.58 -17.26
CA ALA A 185 -17.83 17.50 -17.18
C ALA A 185 -18.28 16.05 -17.12
N ALA A 186 -19.10 15.67 -16.13
CA ALA A 186 -19.58 14.30 -15.99
C ALA A 186 -20.48 13.89 -17.18
N TRP A 187 -20.12 12.85 -17.95
CA TRP A 187 -20.91 12.38 -19.10
C TRP A 187 -21.53 11.00 -18.87
N ARG A 188 -21.04 10.26 -17.88
CA ARG A 188 -21.43 8.88 -17.56
C ARG A 188 -21.72 8.79 -16.07
N TRP A 189 -22.69 7.95 -15.69
CA TRP A 189 -23.04 7.77 -14.29
C TRP A 189 -21.97 7.03 -13.50
N HIS A 190 -21.21 6.15 -14.15
CA HIS A 190 -20.22 5.28 -13.51
C HIS A 190 -18.97 5.08 -14.38
N SER A 191 -17.84 4.78 -13.75
CA SER A 191 -16.65 4.26 -14.41
C SER A 191 -16.77 2.74 -14.57
N ILE A 192 -17.18 2.06 -13.50
CA ILE A 192 -17.34 0.60 -13.46
C ILE A 192 -18.73 0.27 -12.91
N ARG A 193 -19.46 -0.58 -13.63
CA ARG A 193 -20.81 -1.01 -13.26
C ARG A 193 -20.93 -2.52 -13.35
N SER A 194 -21.54 -3.14 -12.34
CA SER A 194 -21.91 -4.54 -12.40
C SER A 194 -22.98 -4.76 -13.50
N GLY A 195 -22.81 -5.82 -14.28
CA GLY A 195 -23.91 -6.37 -15.06
C GLY A 195 -24.84 -7.21 -14.18
N TRP A 196 -26.04 -7.50 -14.66
CA TRP A 196 -26.99 -8.36 -13.94
C TRP A 196 -26.39 -9.75 -13.64
N ASN A 197 -26.39 -10.17 -12.37
CA ASN A 197 -25.94 -11.49 -11.93
C ASN A 197 -24.47 -11.79 -12.34
N ARG A 198 -23.57 -10.84 -12.05
CA ARG A 198 -22.13 -10.91 -12.33
C ARG A 198 -21.34 -11.18 -11.05
N HIS A 199 -21.08 -12.43 -10.70
CA HIS A 199 -20.41 -12.80 -9.44
C HIS A 199 -18.93 -13.14 -9.67
N TYR A 200 -18.14 -13.21 -8.59
CA TYR A 200 -16.74 -13.66 -8.63
C TYR A 200 -15.86 -12.83 -9.59
N VAL A 201 -15.81 -11.53 -9.34
CA VAL A 201 -15.01 -10.56 -10.11
C VAL A 201 -13.98 -9.94 -9.18
N THR A 202 -12.82 -9.60 -9.72
CA THR A 202 -11.83 -8.73 -9.07
C THR A 202 -11.69 -7.47 -9.94
N ILE A 203 -11.76 -6.30 -9.31
CA ILE A 203 -11.34 -5.02 -9.89
C ILE A 203 -10.08 -4.62 -9.12
N GLU A 204 -8.96 -4.44 -9.81
CA GLU A 204 -7.69 -4.15 -9.15
C GLU A 204 -6.86 -3.10 -9.90
N ASN A 205 -6.07 -2.32 -9.16
CA ASN A 205 -5.11 -1.37 -9.73
C ASN A 205 -5.71 -0.30 -10.69
N ILE A 206 -7.01 -0.02 -10.62
CA ILE A 206 -7.68 0.99 -11.48
C ILE A 206 -7.74 2.37 -10.78
N HIS A 207 -7.64 3.45 -11.56
CA HIS A 207 -8.06 4.79 -11.14
C HIS A 207 -9.45 5.09 -11.72
N GLY A 208 -10.47 5.21 -10.86
CA GLY A 208 -11.82 5.61 -11.26
C GLY A 208 -12.20 6.97 -10.66
N ALA A 209 -12.71 7.89 -11.48
CA ALA A 209 -13.10 9.22 -11.00
C ALA A 209 -14.08 9.92 -11.96
N PHE A 210 -14.59 11.07 -11.49
CA PHE A 210 -15.33 12.05 -12.29
C PHE A 210 -16.61 11.49 -12.93
N THR A 211 -17.39 10.79 -12.13
CA THR A 211 -18.67 10.16 -12.52
C THR A 211 -19.86 11.00 -12.08
N ALA A 212 -20.98 10.95 -12.81
CA ALA A 212 -22.19 11.68 -12.39
C ALA A 212 -22.88 11.06 -11.16
N ARG A 213 -22.61 9.78 -10.87
CA ARG A 213 -23.06 9.05 -9.68
C ARG A 213 -21.86 8.27 -9.13
N GLN A 214 -22.03 7.01 -8.75
CA GLN A 214 -20.94 6.20 -8.17
C GLN A 214 -19.81 5.85 -9.14
N THR A 215 -18.55 5.79 -8.66
CA THR A 215 -17.44 5.27 -9.50
C THR A 215 -17.55 3.76 -9.73
N ILE A 216 -17.72 2.96 -8.67
CA ILE A 216 -18.03 1.53 -8.74
C ILE A 216 -19.45 1.29 -8.22
N ASN A 217 -20.34 0.79 -9.08
CA ASN A 217 -21.74 0.53 -8.73
C ASN A 217 -22.14 -0.93 -8.99
N ASP A 218 -22.62 -1.61 -7.94
CA ASP A 218 -23.53 -2.73 -8.07
C ASP A 218 -24.98 -2.31 -7.76
N PRO A 219 -25.90 -2.41 -8.74
CA PRO A 219 -27.34 -2.27 -8.55
C PRO A 219 -28.11 -3.60 -8.73
N TYR A 220 -27.42 -4.75 -8.65
CA TYR A 220 -27.95 -6.06 -9.06
C TYR A 220 -27.59 -7.23 -8.11
N TRP A 221 -27.32 -6.95 -6.83
CA TRP A 221 -27.00 -7.94 -5.79
C TRP A 221 -25.86 -8.90 -6.19
N VAL A 222 -24.77 -8.37 -6.74
CA VAL A 222 -23.62 -9.23 -7.08
C VAL A 222 -22.85 -9.62 -5.84
N ASN A 223 -22.28 -10.83 -5.89
CA ASN A 223 -21.68 -11.49 -4.74
C ASN A 223 -20.25 -11.84 -5.06
N TYR A 224 -19.43 -11.87 -4.03
CA TYR A 224 -18.03 -12.25 -4.10
C TYR A 224 -17.28 -11.34 -5.09
N TRP A 225 -17.29 -10.03 -4.86
CA TRP A 225 -16.40 -9.11 -5.58
C TRP A 225 -15.19 -8.77 -4.70
N ILE A 226 -14.03 -8.60 -5.34
CA ILE A 226 -12.85 -8.04 -4.70
C ILE A 226 -12.60 -6.67 -5.36
N ILE A 227 -12.42 -5.63 -4.56
CA ILE A 227 -11.95 -4.31 -4.99
C ILE A 227 -10.61 -4.07 -4.29
N ASP A 228 -9.52 -4.14 -5.03
CA ASP A 228 -8.15 -4.14 -4.48
C ASP A 228 -7.31 -2.99 -5.07
N SER A 229 -6.57 -2.27 -4.23
CA SER A 229 -5.50 -1.37 -4.67
C SER A 229 -5.96 -0.31 -5.70
N CYS A 230 -7.24 0.09 -5.68
CA CYS A 230 -7.79 1.10 -6.58
C CYS A 230 -7.62 2.52 -6.00
N TYR A 231 -7.76 3.52 -6.86
CA TYR A 231 -7.81 4.94 -6.47
C TYR A 231 -9.13 5.51 -6.97
N LEU A 232 -10.03 5.90 -6.05
CA LEU A 232 -11.41 6.25 -6.36
C LEU A 232 -11.76 7.62 -5.75
N HIS A 233 -12.17 8.59 -6.56
CA HIS A 233 -12.49 9.92 -6.02
C HIS A 233 -13.46 10.76 -6.87
N HIS A 234 -14.02 11.80 -6.24
CA HIS A 234 -14.83 12.83 -6.91
C HIS A 234 -15.97 12.20 -7.74
N SER A 235 -16.78 11.38 -7.08
CA SER A 235 -17.87 10.59 -7.69
C SER A 235 -19.24 11.20 -7.43
N GLY A 236 -19.72 12.05 -8.32
CA GLY A 236 -21.01 12.74 -8.24
C GLY A 236 -20.90 14.19 -7.74
N CYS A 237 -22.06 14.84 -7.62
CA CYS A 237 -22.17 16.25 -7.24
C CYS A 237 -22.30 16.45 -5.72
N SER A 238 -21.54 17.40 -5.18
CA SER A 238 -21.79 17.99 -3.86
C SER A 238 -23.08 18.82 -3.89
N GLY A 239 -24.03 18.53 -2.99
CA GLY A 239 -25.20 19.40 -2.77
C GLY A 239 -26.36 19.29 -3.77
N CYS A 240 -26.37 18.31 -4.69
CA CYS A 240 -27.47 18.13 -5.65
C CYS A 240 -28.86 18.01 -4.97
N PRO A 241 -29.91 18.71 -5.44
CA PRO A 241 -31.26 18.66 -4.87
C PRO A 241 -31.98 17.30 -4.98
N THR A 242 -31.45 16.37 -5.78
CA THR A 242 -32.03 15.04 -5.97
C THR A 242 -31.37 14.05 -5.00
N GLY A 243 -32.18 13.49 -4.09
CA GLY A 243 -31.72 12.62 -2.99
C GLY A 243 -31.22 11.23 -3.41
N TRP A 244 -30.29 11.17 -4.36
CA TRP A 244 -29.52 9.99 -4.74
C TRP A 244 -28.11 10.19 -4.21
N ALA A 245 -27.76 9.44 -3.16
CA ALA A 245 -26.37 9.36 -2.72
C ALA A 245 -25.47 8.96 -3.90
N ALA A 246 -24.33 9.62 -4.02
CA ALA A 246 -23.26 9.28 -4.95
C ALA A 246 -22.01 8.95 -4.14
N ASP A 247 -21.38 7.83 -4.48
CA ASP A 247 -20.45 7.11 -3.61
C ASP A 247 -19.25 6.61 -4.41
N ASN A 248 -18.04 6.57 -3.85
CA ASN A 248 -16.91 5.99 -4.59
C ASN A 248 -17.14 4.47 -4.87
N ILE A 249 -17.69 3.73 -3.90
CA ILE A 249 -18.19 2.36 -4.08
C ILE A 249 -19.60 2.21 -3.46
N LYS A 250 -20.52 1.62 -4.21
CA LYS A 250 -21.81 1.12 -3.69
C LYS A 250 -22.06 -0.34 -4.08
N TRP A 251 -22.47 -1.16 -3.10
CA TRP A 251 -22.86 -2.57 -3.34
C TRP A 251 -24.09 -3.01 -2.56
N GLU A 252 -24.65 -4.16 -2.97
CA GLU A 252 -25.96 -4.66 -2.52
C GLU A 252 -25.99 -6.17 -2.22
N GLY A 253 -24.85 -6.87 -2.38
CA GLY A 253 -24.72 -8.31 -2.25
C GLY A 253 -23.75 -8.76 -1.15
N SER A 254 -23.32 -10.02 -1.20
CA SER A 254 -22.57 -10.72 -0.15
C SER A 254 -21.12 -11.01 -0.52
N GLY A 255 -20.25 -11.20 0.48
CA GLY A 255 -18.89 -11.68 0.28
C GLY A 255 -17.99 -10.66 -0.42
N TRP A 256 -18.31 -9.37 -0.31
CA TRP A 256 -17.49 -8.30 -0.85
C TRP A 256 -16.23 -8.13 0.00
N TRP A 257 -15.08 -8.05 -0.67
CA TRP A 257 -13.80 -7.78 -0.04
C TRP A 257 -13.22 -6.50 -0.64
N ILE A 258 -13.18 -5.44 0.15
CA ILE A 258 -12.74 -4.12 -0.29
C ILE A 258 -11.46 -3.80 0.48
N LYS A 259 -10.31 -3.78 -0.21
CA LYS A 259 -9.00 -3.62 0.44
C LYS A 259 -7.96 -2.80 -0.29
N ASN A 260 -6.98 -2.28 0.46
CA ASN A 260 -5.81 -1.55 -0.05
C ASN A 260 -6.17 -0.31 -0.91
N ASN A 261 -7.42 0.15 -0.88
CA ASN A 261 -7.87 1.23 -1.74
C ASN A 261 -7.61 2.58 -1.08
N VAL A 262 -7.36 3.59 -1.92
CA VAL A 262 -7.41 5.00 -1.51
C VAL A 262 -8.69 5.58 -2.07
N MET A 263 -9.58 6.05 -1.19
CA MET A 263 -10.87 6.64 -1.56
C MET A 263 -11.06 7.99 -0.89
N HIS A 264 -11.44 9.00 -1.67
CA HIS A 264 -11.71 10.32 -1.10
C HIS A 264 -12.72 11.14 -1.87
N ASP A 265 -13.17 12.24 -1.26
CA ASP A 265 -14.03 13.23 -1.91
C ASP A 265 -15.31 12.58 -2.47
N GLY A 266 -15.94 11.78 -1.59
CA GLY A 266 -17.23 11.14 -1.80
C GLY A 266 -18.37 12.10 -1.40
N PRO A 267 -19.21 12.59 -2.33
CA PRO A 267 -20.20 13.63 -2.07
C PRO A 267 -21.44 13.15 -1.30
N ALA A 268 -21.60 11.84 -1.11
CA ALA A 268 -22.34 11.28 0.00
C ALA A 268 -21.42 10.34 0.80
N HIS A 269 -20.98 9.23 0.23
CA HIS A 269 -20.14 8.26 0.92
C HIS A 269 -18.85 7.97 0.16
N ASN A 270 -17.82 7.49 0.86
CA ASN A 270 -16.73 6.79 0.16
C ASN A 270 -17.17 5.34 -0.14
N MET A 271 -17.74 4.65 0.84
CA MET A 271 -18.28 3.29 0.69
C MET A 271 -19.70 3.20 1.24
N GLN A 272 -20.63 2.60 0.47
CA GLN A 272 -21.96 2.24 0.96
C GLN A 272 -22.36 0.79 0.64
N HIS A 273 -22.64 0.00 1.68
CA HIS A 273 -23.45 -1.22 1.53
C HIS A 273 -24.92 -0.85 1.69
N TYR A 274 -25.67 -0.91 0.59
CA TYR A 274 -27.11 -0.72 0.54
C TYR A 274 -27.84 -2.07 0.47
N ALA A 275 -28.01 -2.75 1.61
CA ALA A 275 -28.49 -4.13 1.69
C ALA A 275 -30.03 -4.26 1.72
N PHE A 276 -30.62 -5.02 0.79
CA PHE A 276 -32.08 -5.27 0.71
C PHE A 276 -32.47 -6.72 0.44
N ARG A 277 -31.53 -7.66 0.65
CA ARG A 277 -31.78 -9.10 0.67
C ARG A 277 -31.03 -9.71 1.84
N ASN A 278 -31.13 -11.03 2.01
CA ASN A 278 -30.18 -11.74 2.88
C ASN A 278 -28.78 -11.62 2.28
N VAL A 279 -27.88 -10.96 3.00
CA VAL A 279 -26.48 -10.72 2.57
C VAL A 279 -25.53 -10.88 3.74
N SER A 280 -24.29 -11.32 3.49
CA SER A 280 -23.35 -11.60 4.57
C SER A 280 -21.88 -11.72 4.16
N ASN A 281 -20.99 -11.74 5.15
CA ASN A 281 -19.55 -12.04 5.02
C ASN A 281 -18.77 -10.98 4.23
N ASP A 282 -19.09 -9.71 4.42
CA ASP A 282 -18.34 -8.61 3.82
C ASP A 282 -17.14 -8.21 4.71
N LEU A 283 -16.02 -7.92 4.07
CA LEU A 283 -14.76 -7.53 4.70
C LEU A 283 -14.23 -6.24 4.07
N ILE A 284 -14.05 -5.21 4.89
CA ILE A 284 -13.52 -3.90 4.50
C ILE A 284 -12.24 -3.65 5.29
N GLU A 285 -11.08 -3.69 4.64
CA GLU A 285 -9.80 -3.62 5.34
C GLU A 285 -8.65 -2.90 4.62
N TYR A 286 -7.69 -2.34 5.37
CA TYR A 286 -6.50 -1.67 4.80
C TYR A 286 -6.82 -0.55 3.80
N ASN A 287 -8.01 0.07 3.88
CA ASN A 287 -8.37 1.19 3.03
C ASN A 287 -8.00 2.51 3.71
N LYS A 288 -7.47 3.46 2.92
CA LYS A 288 -7.30 4.86 3.32
C LYS A 288 -8.47 5.66 2.78
N VAL A 289 -9.27 6.23 3.68
CA VAL A 289 -10.58 6.81 3.35
C VAL A 289 -10.68 8.22 3.95
N TYR A 290 -10.90 9.24 3.12
CA TYR A 290 -11.00 10.61 3.63
C TYR A 290 -12.03 11.49 2.92
N ASN A 291 -12.38 12.62 3.53
CA ASN A 291 -13.22 13.67 2.96
C ASN A 291 -14.56 13.14 2.38
N ALA A 292 -15.30 12.40 3.21
CA ALA A 292 -16.68 12.03 2.89
C ALA A 292 -17.63 13.15 3.33
N HIS A 293 -18.66 13.45 2.54
CA HIS A 293 -19.67 14.45 2.90
C HIS A 293 -20.60 13.93 4.01
N HIS A 294 -21.13 12.71 3.84
CA HIS A 294 -21.94 11.99 4.82
C HIS A 294 -21.08 10.98 5.60
N ALA A 295 -20.96 9.72 5.19
CA ALA A 295 -20.12 8.76 5.93
C ALA A 295 -19.01 8.14 5.08
N SER A 296 -17.83 7.97 5.66
CA SER A 296 -16.71 7.31 4.98
C SER A 296 -17.04 5.85 4.69
N ILE A 297 -17.65 5.13 5.65
CA ILE A 297 -18.22 3.80 5.44
C ILE A 297 -19.65 3.79 6.01
N ASP A 298 -20.67 3.62 5.16
CA ASP A 298 -22.07 3.42 5.55
C ASP A 298 -22.52 1.97 5.26
N VAL A 299 -22.86 1.22 6.30
CA VAL A 299 -23.32 -0.18 6.16
C VAL A 299 -24.77 -0.28 6.63
N LYS A 300 -25.68 -0.56 5.70
CA LYS A 300 -27.10 -0.28 5.93
C LYS A 300 -28.05 -1.36 5.42
N MET A 301 -28.89 -1.86 6.31
CA MET A 301 -30.02 -2.70 5.94
C MET A 301 -31.29 -1.86 5.68
N VAL A 302 -31.84 -1.94 4.45
CA VAL A 302 -32.89 -1.04 3.93
C VAL A 302 -34.17 -1.72 3.45
N GLU A 303 -34.32 -3.04 3.60
CA GLU A 303 -35.59 -3.74 3.30
C GLU A 303 -36.03 -4.65 4.46
N SER A 304 -37.34 -4.77 4.64
CA SER A 304 -37.96 -5.54 5.73
C SER A 304 -38.02 -7.03 5.43
N GLY A 305 -37.80 -7.87 6.45
CA GLY A 305 -37.92 -9.33 6.34
C GLY A 305 -36.65 -10.06 5.87
N TRP A 306 -35.56 -9.32 5.68
CA TRP A 306 -34.24 -9.81 5.27
C TRP A 306 -33.17 -9.46 6.32
N LEU A 307 -32.00 -10.10 6.23
CA LEU A 307 -30.90 -9.99 7.20
C LEU A 307 -29.56 -9.69 6.51
N LEU A 308 -28.89 -8.62 6.95
CA LEU A 308 -27.44 -8.42 6.78
C LEU A 308 -26.70 -9.04 7.98
N SER A 309 -25.63 -9.80 7.76
CA SER A 309 -24.91 -10.43 8.86
C SER A 309 -23.43 -10.69 8.61
N ASN A 310 -22.66 -10.82 9.69
CA ASN A 310 -21.22 -11.11 9.66
C ASN A 310 -20.44 -10.12 8.77
N VAL A 311 -20.41 -8.83 9.17
CA VAL A 311 -19.63 -7.78 8.51
C VAL A 311 -18.41 -7.46 9.37
N THR A 312 -17.23 -7.40 8.75
CA THR A 312 -15.97 -6.99 9.41
C THR A 312 -15.42 -5.73 8.77
N ILE A 313 -15.11 -4.71 9.58
CA ILE A 313 -14.45 -3.47 9.16
C ILE A 313 -13.19 -3.32 10.00
N ARG A 314 -12.00 -3.50 9.40
CA ARG A 314 -10.75 -3.54 10.16
C ARG A 314 -9.55 -2.89 9.51
N TYR A 315 -8.59 -2.41 10.28
CA TYR A 315 -7.32 -1.87 9.74
C TYR A 315 -7.49 -0.76 8.69
N ASN A 316 -8.57 0.01 8.73
CA ASN A 316 -8.77 1.16 7.84
C ASN A 316 -8.29 2.44 8.53
N THR A 317 -7.74 3.38 7.75
CA THR A 317 -7.44 4.74 8.21
C THR A 317 -8.49 5.70 7.66
N ILE A 318 -9.26 6.34 8.55
CA ILE A 318 -10.45 7.12 8.21
C ILE A 318 -10.30 8.53 8.79
N TYR A 319 -10.25 9.56 7.94
CA TYR A 319 -10.01 10.94 8.42
C TYR A 319 -10.62 12.03 7.54
N ASN A 320 -10.51 13.29 7.94
CA ASN A 320 -10.77 14.44 7.08
C ASN A 320 -9.53 15.35 7.07
N THR A 321 -9.17 15.91 5.92
CA THR A 321 -8.07 16.89 5.79
C THR A 321 -8.49 18.22 6.42
N ASP A 322 -7.54 18.97 7.01
CA ASP A 322 -7.84 20.20 7.78
C ASP A 322 -8.60 21.28 6.99
N ASP A 323 -8.48 21.26 5.66
CA ASP A 323 -9.12 22.18 4.73
C ASP A 323 -10.51 21.73 4.23
N TYR A 324 -10.95 20.52 4.58
CA TYR A 324 -12.25 19.99 4.20
C TYR A 324 -13.36 20.68 5.00
N ALA A 325 -14.12 21.58 4.36
CA ALA A 325 -15.09 22.46 5.03
C ALA A 325 -16.57 22.10 4.82
N PHE A 326 -16.87 21.06 4.04
CA PHE A 326 -18.19 20.85 3.42
C PHE A 326 -19.11 19.71 3.93
N PRO A 327 -18.81 18.89 4.97
CA PRO A 327 -19.66 17.73 5.29
C PRO A 327 -20.96 18.04 6.03
N GLU A 328 -21.89 17.09 5.92
CA GLU A 328 -23.24 17.14 6.47
C GLU A 328 -23.30 16.96 8.01
N VAL A 329 -24.43 17.37 8.60
CA VAL A 329 -24.70 17.28 10.06
C VAL A 329 -24.68 15.87 10.65
N SER A 330 -24.80 14.83 9.81
CA SER A 330 -24.80 13.41 10.19
C SER A 330 -23.47 12.71 9.89
N ASN A 331 -22.40 13.46 9.63
CA ASN A 331 -21.14 12.89 9.15
C ASN A 331 -20.49 11.89 10.11
N ALA A 332 -20.01 10.76 9.59
CA ALA A 332 -19.40 9.70 10.38
C ALA A 332 -18.21 9.02 9.70
N GLY A 333 -17.24 8.55 10.48
CA GLY A 333 -16.19 7.65 9.99
C GLY A 333 -16.78 6.30 9.55
N ILE A 334 -17.40 5.59 10.50
CA ILE A 334 -18.24 4.42 10.24
C ILE A 334 -19.67 4.70 10.73
N SER A 335 -20.65 4.49 9.84
CA SER A 335 -22.09 4.47 10.11
C SER A 335 -22.62 3.06 9.91
N VAL A 336 -23.33 2.50 10.89
CA VAL A 336 -24.02 1.21 10.74
C VAL A 336 -25.45 1.26 11.28
N GLN A 337 -26.41 0.86 10.44
CA GLN A 337 -27.82 0.81 10.84
C GLN A 337 -28.65 -0.25 10.12
N SER A 338 -29.79 -0.60 10.73
CA SER A 338 -30.91 -1.26 10.07
C SER A 338 -32.18 -0.45 10.24
N ASN A 339 -32.90 -0.25 9.13
CA ASN A 339 -34.21 0.38 9.12
C ASN A 339 -35.32 -0.54 9.70
N PHE A 340 -35.09 -1.86 9.79
CA PHE A 340 -36.13 -2.86 10.03
C PHE A 340 -35.78 -3.86 11.14
N ALA A 341 -36.81 -4.44 11.77
CA ALA A 341 -36.63 -5.40 12.85
C ALA A 341 -35.92 -6.67 12.36
N ASN A 342 -34.88 -7.09 13.09
CA ASN A 342 -33.99 -8.22 12.76
C ASN A 342 -33.15 -8.05 11.47
N GLY A 343 -32.88 -6.82 11.03
CA GLY A 343 -32.17 -6.59 9.78
C GLY A 343 -30.64 -6.62 9.82
N PHE A 344 -29.99 -6.55 11.00
CA PHE A 344 -28.52 -6.67 11.11
C PHE A 344 -28.11 -7.51 12.33
N ASP A 345 -27.32 -8.57 12.12
CA ASP A 345 -26.78 -9.44 13.18
C ASP A 345 -25.31 -9.84 12.91
N GLY A 346 -24.38 -9.46 13.78
CA GLY A 346 -22.95 -9.80 13.69
C GLY A 346 -22.14 -8.73 12.96
N LEU A 347 -21.43 -7.91 13.73
CA LEU A 347 -20.59 -6.80 13.26
C LEU A 347 -19.31 -6.71 14.09
N ASP A 348 -18.16 -6.76 13.44
CA ASP A 348 -16.84 -6.55 14.05
C ASP A 348 -16.20 -5.28 13.49
N ILE A 349 -15.80 -4.36 14.37
CA ILE A 349 -15.06 -3.13 14.04
C ILE A 349 -13.79 -3.07 14.88
N TYR A 350 -12.63 -3.31 14.28
CA TYR A 350 -11.38 -3.35 15.03
C TYR A 350 -10.12 -2.93 14.27
N GLY A 351 -9.09 -2.48 14.98
CA GLY A 351 -7.85 -2.07 14.32
C GLY A 351 -8.01 -0.81 13.46
N ASN A 352 -9.11 -0.05 13.51
CA ASN A 352 -9.27 1.12 12.66
C ASN A 352 -8.71 2.38 13.34
N ILE A 353 -8.12 3.26 12.54
CA ILE A 353 -7.59 4.57 12.95
C ILE A 353 -8.57 5.65 12.46
N PHE A 354 -9.03 6.49 13.38
CA PHE A 354 -9.86 7.66 13.09
C PHE A 354 -9.17 8.94 13.53
N TYR A 355 -9.10 9.93 12.64
CA TYR A 355 -8.52 11.25 12.91
C TYR A 355 -9.43 12.36 12.37
N ASN A 356 -9.41 13.56 12.96
CA ASN A 356 -10.15 14.72 12.45
C ASN A 356 -11.65 14.43 12.18
N ILE A 357 -12.34 13.97 13.21
CA ILE A 357 -13.72 13.48 13.09
C ILE A 357 -14.71 14.65 13.02
N TRP A 358 -15.66 14.63 12.09
CA TRP A 358 -16.63 15.73 11.97
C TRP A 358 -17.77 15.65 12.99
N THR A 359 -18.47 14.50 13.12
CA THR A 359 -19.52 14.34 14.15
C THR A 359 -19.53 13.00 14.89
N ASN A 360 -19.16 11.88 14.25
CA ASN A 360 -19.02 10.57 14.91
C ASN A 360 -17.83 9.79 14.35
N GLY A 361 -17.00 9.17 15.20
CA GLY A 361 -15.98 8.21 14.76
C GLY A 361 -16.64 6.91 14.33
N ILE A 362 -17.19 6.18 15.30
CA ILE A 362 -18.02 4.99 15.08
C ILE A 362 -19.45 5.28 15.55
N TRP A 363 -20.42 5.18 14.64
CA TRP A 363 -21.84 5.35 14.94
C TRP A 363 -22.63 4.07 14.68
N ILE A 364 -22.99 3.38 15.77
CA ILE A 364 -23.93 2.27 15.72
C ILE A 364 -25.32 2.84 16.01
N TYR A 365 -26.12 3.00 14.96
CA TYR A 365 -27.45 3.57 15.02
C TYR A 365 -28.49 2.43 15.19
N THR A 366 -29.62 2.45 14.49
CA THR A 366 -30.75 1.58 14.86
C THR A 366 -30.57 0.09 14.52
N ARG A 367 -31.08 -0.81 15.38
CA ARG A 367 -31.39 -2.23 15.13
C ARG A 367 -30.21 -3.13 14.69
N VAL A 368 -29.00 -2.81 15.13
CA VAL A 368 -27.80 -3.67 14.98
C VAL A 368 -27.63 -4.57 16.20
N LYS A 369 -27.34 -5.86 15.99
CA LYS A 369 -27.14 -6.84 17.07
C LYS A 369 -25.77 -7.50 16.98
N ASN A 370 -25.27 -7.95 18.13
CA ASN A 370 -24.01 -8.70 18.26
C ASN A 370 -22.85 -7.93 17.63
N VAL A 371 -22.47 -6.83 18.29
CA VAL A 371 -21.50 -5.85 17.80
C VAL A 371 -20.26 -5.89 18.69
N ASN A 372 -19.08 -6.08 18.12
CA ASN A 372 -17.82 -5.96 18.83
C ASN A 372 -17.05 -4.76 18.27
N ILE A 373 -16.61 -3.86 19.15
CA ILE A 373 -15.78 -2.70 18.82
C ILE A 373 -14.51 -2.78 19.66
N TYR A 374 -13.38 -3.11 19.06
CA TYR A 374 -12.14 -3.31 19.82
C TYR A 374 -10.86 -2.89 19.14
N ASN A 375 -9.83 -2.55 19.93
CA ASN A 375 -8.50 -2.21 19.39
C ASN A 375 -8.55 -1.12 18.29
N ASN A 376 -9.43 -0.11 18.40
CA ASN A 376 -9.46 1.06 17.50
C ASN A 376 -8.81 2.28 18.16
N VAL A 377 -8.25 3.20 17.37
CA VAL A 377 -7.79 4.52 17.82
C VAL A 377 -8.72 5.59 17.25
N ILE A 378 -9.23 6.47 18.11
CA ILE A 378 -10.17 7.53 17.75
C ILE A 378 -9.64 8.85 18.31
N TYR A 379 -9.10 9.70 17.44
CA TYR A 379 -8.38 10.92 17.83
C TYR A 379 -8.98 12.22 17.28
N GLY A 380 -9.54 13.03 18.18
CA GLY A 380 -9.87 14.43 17.95
C GLY A 380 -11.02 14.74 16.97
N LYS A 381 -11.57 15.94 17.14
CA LYS A 381 -12.49 16.59 16.18
C LYS A 381 -11.72 17.28 15.06
N HIS A 382 -12.37 17.40 13.91
CA HIS A 382 -11.88 18.29 12.86
C HIS A 382 -11.91 19.76 13.32
N PRO A 383 -10.86 20.58 13.06
CA PRO A 383 -10.78 21.98 13.52
C PRO A 383 -11.94 22.88 13.07
N LEU A 384 -12.52 22.62 11.90
CA LEU A 384 -13.63 23.40 11.32
C LEU A 384 -15.02 22.85 11.71
N SER A 385 -15.12 21.71 12.43
CA SER A 385 -16.42 21.15 12.80
C SER A 385 -17.14 22.06 13.81
N PRO A 386 -18.34 22.56 13.50
CA PRO A 386 -19.16 23.35 14.42
C PRO A 386 -20.03 22.47 15.34
N PHE A 387 -19.81 21.14 15.33
CA PHE A 387 -20.67 20.18 16.01
C PHE A 387 -19.97 19.51 17.19
N ALA A 388 -20.75 19.24 18.24
CA ALA A 388 -20.36 18.33 19.30
C ALA A 388 -20.04 16.94 18.72
N VAL A 389 -18.80 16.46 18.87
CA VAL A 389 -18.32 15.20 18.26
C VAL A 389 -18.54 14.02 19.22
N ARG A 390 -18.62 12.80 18.68
CA ARG A 390 -18.61 11.57 19.46
C ARG A 390 -17.53 10.62 18.97
N GLY A 391 -16.77 10.02 19.88
CA GLY A 391 -15.84 8.95 19.53
C GLY A 391 -16.59 7.69 19.11
N ILE A 392 -17.23 7.03 20.07
CA ILE A 392 -18.17 5.92 19.85
C ILE A 392 -19.59 6.37 20.25
N ASN A 393 -20.55 6.27 19.34
CA ASN A 393 -21.95 6.61 19.56
C ASN A 393 -22.85 5.39 19.35
N ILE A 394 -23.42 4.86 20.42
CA ILE A 394 -24.37 3.74 20.44
C ILE A 394 -25.78 4.30 20.64
N PHE A 395 -26.59 4.32 19.58
CA PHE A 395 -27.80 5.13 19.52
C PHE A 395 -29.03 4.36 19.00
N GLY A 396 -30.13 4.40 19.76
CA GLY A 396 -31.47 4.09 19.28
C GLY A 396 -32.47 5.17 19.71
N ASN A 397 -33.64 5.21 19.07
CA ASN A 397 -34.71 6.16 19.42
C ASN A 397 -35.62 5.62 20.53
N THR A 398 -35.68 4.30 20.69
CA THR A 398 -36.61 3.52 21.51
C THR A 398 -35.94 2.24 22.02
N ASP A 399 -36.53 1.58 23.03
CA ASP A 399 -36.04 0.27 23.48
C ASP A 399 -36.19 -0.86 22.45
N GLU A 400 -36.97 -0.66 21.38
CA GLU A 400 -37.19 -1.63 20.30
C GLU A 400 -36.16 -1.51 19.17
N ASP A 401 -35.73 -0.28 18.85
CA ASP A 401 -34.81 0.00 17.74
C ASP A 401 -33.35 0.24 18.18
N LYS A 402 -33.03 0.10 19.46
CA LYS A 402 -31.65 0.23 19.97
C LYS A 402 -30.72 -0.90 19.51
N PRO A 403 -29.40 -0.63 19.40
CA PRO A 403 -28.39 -1.68 19.34
C PRO A 403 -28.51 -2.64 20.52
N THR A 404 -28.17 -3.91 20.33
CA THR A 404 -28.13 -4.90 21.43
C THR A 404 -26.92 -5.82 21.36
N ASN A 405 -26.45 -6.24 22.54
CA ASN A 405 -25.22 -7.03 22.70
C ASN A 405 -24.00 -6.35 22.04
N VAL A 406 -23.78 -5.09 22.40
CA VAL A 406 -22.58 -4.32 22.01
C VAL A 406 -21.48 -4.55 23.06
N ILE A 407 -20.28 -4.93 22.59
CA ILE A 407 -19.07 -5.14 23.37
C ILE A 407 -18.01 -4.11 22.94
N ILE A 408 -17.39 -3.41 23.89
CA ILE A 408 -16.42 -2.32 23.63
C ILE A 408 -15.14 -2.54 24.46
N LYS A 409 -14.00 -2.84 23.84
CA LYS A 409 -12.75 -3.17 24.56
C LYS A 409 -11.47 -2.67 23.87
N ASN A 410 -10.39 -2.42 24.62
CA ASN A 410 -9.07 -2.10 24.05
C ASN A 410 -9.04 -0.88 23.10
N ASN A 411 -10.05 -0.01 23.07
CA ASN A 411 -10.05 1.18 22.20
C ASN A 411 -9.36 2.35 22.90
N ILE A 412 -8.59 3.16 22.16
CA ILE A 412 -8.13 4.48 22.62
C ILE A 412 -9.06 5.55 22.03
N ILE A 413 -9.59 6.43 22.89
CA ILE A 413 -10.40 7.58 22.51
C ILE A 413 -9.80 8.83 23.15
N ALA A 414 -9.17 9.70 22.34
CA ALA A 414 -8.31 10.78 22.84
C ALA A 414 -8.44 12.09 22.04
N GLY A 415 -8.07 13.21 22.66
CA GLY A 415 -8.08 14.54 22.06
C GLY A 415 -9.31 15.39 22.39
N ASP A 416 -9.54 16.45 21.61
CA ASP A 416 -10.67 17.37 21.74
C ASP A 416 -11.89 16.82 20.99
N PHE A 417 -13.04 16.69 21.66
CA PHE A 417 -14.31 16.24 21.08
C PHE A 417 -15.38 17.35 21.01
N ASP A 418 -14.98 18.61 21.22
CA ASP A 418 -15.83 19.77 21.51
C ASP A 418 -16.45 19.75 22.91
N SER A 419 -16.70 20.92 23.51
CA SER A 419 -17.16 21.03 24.90
C SER A 419 -18.49 20.33 25.21
N ASP A 420 -19.37 20.21 24.21
CA ASP A 420 -20.65 19.48 24.31
C ASP A 420 -20.57 18.03 23.76
N GLY A 421 -19.38 17.57 23.37
CA GLY A 421 -19.08 16.26 22.79
C GLY A 421 -18.85 15.15 23.81
N TYR A 422 -18.61 13.92 23.32
CA TYR A 422 -18.50 12.71 24.15
C TYR A 422 -17.49 11.70 23.61
N GLY A 423 -16.55 11.22 24.42
CA GLY A 423 -15.71 10.06 24.07
C GLY A 423 -16.56 8.82 23.77
N LEU A 424 -17.41 8.40 24.73
CA LEU A 424 -18.37 7.30 24.58
C LEU A 424 -19.80 7.74 24.88
N ARG A 425 -20.72 7.61 23.92
CA ARG A 425 -22.14 7.92 24.09
C ARG A 425 -23.01 6.67 24.00
N ILE A 426 -23.66 6.28 25.10
CA ILE A 426 -24.65 5.20 25.14
C ILE A 426 -26.03 5.82 25.35
N ARG A 427 -26.87 5.82 24.30
CA ARG A 427 -28.16 6.54 24.33
C ARG A 427 -29.25 5.86 25.15
N LEU A 428 -29.23 4.53 25.26
CA LEU A 428 -30.29 3.72 25.88
C LEU A 428 -29.73 2.57 26.74
N ASN A 429 -30.46 2.20 27.79
CA ASN A 429 -30.01 1.19 28.76
C ASN A 429 -29.99 -0.20 28.12
N GLY A 430 -28.96 -0.99 28.43
CA GLY A 430 -28.86 -2.39 28.00
C GLY A 430 -28.59 -2.60 26.50
N SER A 431 -28.13 -1.57 25.79
CA SER A 431 -27.55 -1.74 24.44
C SER A 431 -26.16 -2.38 24.52
N VAL A 432 -25.30 -1.81 25.35
CA VAL A 432 -23.97 -2.35 25.68
C VAL A 432 -24.13 -3.43 26.74
N THR A 433 -23.45 -4.56 26.54
CA THR A 433 -23.41 -5.71 27.46
C THR A 433 -22.05 -5.85 28.14
N ALA A 434 -20.98 -5.37 27.52
CA ALA A 434 -19.66 -5.22 28.15
C ALA A 434 -18.92 -4.01 27.60
N CYS A 435 -18.33 -3.20 28.47
CA CYS A 435 -17.38 -2.15 28.12
C CYS A 435 -16.27 -2.19 29.17
N ASP A 436 -15.02 -2.44 28.78
CA ASP A 436 -13.88 -2.56 29.70
C ASP A 436 -12.52 -2.55 28.96
N TYR A 437 -11.40 -2.29 29.65
CA TYR A 437 -10.04 -2.22 29.06
C TYR A 437 -9.86 -1.18 27.95
N ASN A 438 -10.62 -0.08 27.94
CA ASN A 438 -10.44 1.03 26.99
C ASN A 438 -9.50 2.12 27.59
N CYS A 439 -8.96 3.02 26.77
CA CYS A 439 -8.27 4.22 27.24
C CYS A 439 -9.00 5.48 26.80
N PHE A 440 -9.24 6.40 27.75
CA PHE A 440 -9.92 7.67 27.50
C PHE A 440 -9.04 8.85 27.94
N TYR A 441 -8.77 9.76 27.00
CA TYR A 441 -8.04 11.01 27.23
C TYR A 441 -8.71 12.18 26.51
N ILE A 442 -9.84 12.62 27.03
CA ILE A 442 -10.63 13.71 26.46
C ILE A 442 -10.09 15.03 27.02
N THR A 443 -9.52 15.88 26.17
CA THR A 443 -8.94 17.18 26.56
C THR A 443 -9.97 18.30 26.57
N SER A 444 -11.05 18.15 25.79
CA SER A 444 -12.22 19.02 25.74
C SER A 444 -13.44 18.19 25.33
N GLY A 445 -14.56 18.40 26.02
CA GLY A 445 -15.74 17.55 25.96
C GLY A 445 -15.84 16.56 27.13
N HIS A 446 -16.86 15.71 27.07
CA HIS A 446 -17.19 14.77 28.14
C HIS A 446 -16.58 13.38 27.89
N TYR A 447 -16.30 12.64 28.96
CA TYR A 447 -15.76 11.27 28.85
C TYR A 447 -16.82 10.30 28.37
N ALA A 448 -17.99 10.33 29.02
CA ALA A 448 -19.09 9.46 28.62
C ALA A 448 -20.49 10.04 28.84
N TYR A 449 -21.47 9.48 28.15
CA TYR A 449 -22.90 9.66 28.39
C TYR A 449 -23.58 8.30 28.59
N TYR A 450 -24.40 8.21 29.64
CA TYR A 450 -25.30 7.07 29.89
C TYR A 450 -26.70 7.61 30.23
N PRO A 451 -27.82 6.90 29.96
CA PRO A 451 -29.16 7.50 30.02
C PRO A 451 -29.48 8.30 31.29
N GLY A 452 -29.58 9.62 31.11
CA GLY A 452 -29.91 10.58 32.16
C GLY A 452 -28.71 11.23 32.88
N ALA A 453 -27.47 10.95 32.48
CA ALA A 453 -26.26 11.54 33.06
C ALA A 453 -25.11 11.68 32.05
N THR A 454 -24.33 12.74 32.22
CA THR A 454 -23.02 12.97 31.60
C THR A 454 -21.94 12.70 32.63
N TYR A 455 -20.78 12.24 32.19
CA TYR A 455 -19.64 11.87 33.02
C TYR A 455 -18.38 12.54 32.50
N ASP A 456 -17.73 13.31 33.37
CA ASP A 456 -16.44 13.95 33.11
C ASP A 456 -15.29 13.14 33.71
N SER A 457 -14.04 13.61 33.54
CA SER A 457 -12.83 12.94 34.03
C SER A 457 -12.87 12.61 35.53
N GLY A 458 -13.55 13.44 36.33
CA GLY A 458 -13.74 13.23 37.78
C GLY A 458 -14.80 12.19 38.17
N ASP A 459 -15.68 11.79 37.25
CA ASP A 459 -16.90 11.03 37.56
C ASP A 459 -16.74 9.51 37.44
N TRP A 460 -15.52 9.03 37.24
CA TRP A 460 -15.15 7.62 37.06
C TRP A 460 -15.83 6.64 38.03
N ASN A 461 -15.87 6.97 39.32
CA ASN A 461 -16.52 6.11 40.32
C ASN A 461 -18.06 6.17 40.22
N GLN A 462 -18.63 7.28 39.74
CA GLN A 462 -20.06 7.39 39.46
C GLN A 462 -20.44 6.57 38.22
N TRP A 463 -19.61 6.60 37.17
CA TRP A 463 -19.75 5.78 35.97
C TRP A 463 -19.81 4.30 36.34
N LYS A 464 -18.74 3.77 36.95
CA LYS A 464 -18.66 2.36 37.38
C LYS A 464 -19.82 1.94 38.28
N THR A 465 -20.27 2.81 39.20
CA THR A 465 -21.43 2.54 40.07
C THR A 465 -22.75 2.50 39.30
N LYS A 466 -22.89 3.30 38.22
CA LYS A 466 -24.10 3.37 37.41
C LYS A 466 -24.20 2.24 36.39
N THR A 467 -23.09 1.90 35.74
CA THR A 467 -23.05 1.01 34.57
C THR A 467 -22.57 -0.39 34.92
N GLY A 468 -21.66 -0.53 35.89
CA GLY A 468 -20.89 -1.76 36.12
C GLY A 468 -19.80 -2.01 35.07
N PHE A 469 -19.56 -1.06 34.17
CA PHE A 469 -18.56 -1.14 33.11
C PHE A 469 -17.22 -0.53 33.54
N ASP A 470 -16.20 -0.74 32.72
CA ASP A 470 -14.90 -0.10 32.79
C ASP A 470 -14.26 -0.27 34.19
N THR A 471 -14.03 -1.52 34.57
CA THR A 471 -13.34 -1.84 35.84
C THR A 471 -11.82 -1.73 35.69
N HIS A 472 -11.31 -1.96 34.47
CA HIS A 472 -9.89 -1.99 34.12
C HIS A 472 -9.50 -0.89 33.10
N SER A 473 -10.47 -0.20 32.48
CA SER A 473 -10.20 0.90 31.55
C SER A 473 -9.44 2.06 32.22
N LEU A 474 -8.63 2.74 31.43
CA LEU A 474 -7.85 3.92 31.81
C LEU A 474 -8.67 5.18 31.53
N TRP A 475 -8.89 6.02 32.55
CA TRP A 475 -9.68 7.25 32.44
C TRP A 475 -8.87 8.47 32.87
N ASN A 476 -8.84 9.49 32.00
CA ASN A 476 -8.00 10.69 32.15
C ASN A 476 -6.52 10.32 32.25
N VAL A 477 -6.11 9.47 31.31
CA VAL A 477 -4.78 8.89 31.18
C VAL A 477 -4.36 9.09 29.73
N ASP A 478 -3.31 9.87 29.49
CA ASP A 478 -2.81 10.15 28.15
C ASP A 478 -2.29 8.85 27.51
N PRO A 479 -2.69 8.48 26.29
CA PRO A 479 -2.11 7.33 25.61
C PRO A 479 -0.63 7.51 25.23
N GLU A 480 -0.07 8.73 25.30
CA GLU A 480 1.32 9.05 24.95
C GLU A 480 1.67 8.56 23.53
N PHE A 481 0.95 9.07 22.52
CA PHE A 481 1.24 8.77 21.12
C PHE A 481 2.54 9.43 20.64
N VAL A 482 3.22 8.83 19.65
CA VAL A 482 4.45 9.39 19.06
C VAL A 482 4.18 10.72 18.34
N ASN A 483 3.29 10.75 17.34
CA ASN A 483 2.87 12.00 16.70
C ASN A 483 1.47 11.89 16.04
N PRO A 484 0.37 12.11 16.80
CA PRO A 484 -0.98 11.94 16.28
C PRO A 484 -1.36 12.97 15.19
N LEU A 485 -0.63 14.09 15.06
CA LEU A 485 -0.87 15.09 14.02
C LEU A 485 -0.33 14.66 12.64
N SER A 486 0.66 13.77 12.60
CA SER A 486 1.13 13.13 11.36
C SER A 486 0.49 11.76 11.12
N LEU A 487 -0.63 11.46 11.78
CA LEU A 487 -1.30 10.15 11.83
C LEU A 487 -0.44 9.01 12.43
N ASP A 488 0.61 9.34 13.19
CA ASP A 488 1.43 8.35 13.90
C ASP A 488 0.88 8.11 15.31
N PHE A 489 0.11 7.03 15.43
CA PHE A 489 -0.53 6.60 16.68
C PHE A 489 0.21 5.46 17.39
N HIS A 490 1.49 5.24 17.08
CA HIS A 490 2.34 4.36 17.89
C HIS A 490 2.42 4.86 19.34
N LEU A 491 2.53 3.93 20.27
CA LEU A 491 2.69 4.23 21.70
C LEU A 491 4.15 4.58 21.98
N GLN A 492 4.37 5.66 22.73
CA GLN A 492 5.69 5.96 23.30
C GLN A 492 6.06 4.92 24.37
N PRO A 493 7.35 4.69 24.67
CA PRO A 493 7.79 3.64 25.61
C PRO A 493 7.28 3.77 27.05
N THR A 494 6.87 4.97 27.45
CA THR A 494 6.29 5.25 28.78
C THR A 494 4.77 5.06 28.80
N SER A 495 4.15 4.76 27.65
CA SER A 495 2.70 4.80 27.49
C SER A 495 1.99 3.89 28.49
N PRO A 496 0.99 4.44 29.20
CA PRO A 496 0.18 3.67 30.13
C PRO A 496 -0.77 2.68 29.42
N CYS A 497 -0.86 2.69 28.09
CA CYS A 497 -1.65 1.71 27.32
C CYS A 497 -0.94 0.35 27.15
N ILE A 498 0.39 0.31 27.32
CA ILE A 498 1.23 -0.88 27.13
C ILE A 498 0.95 -1.94 28.20
N ASP A 499 0.79 -3.21 27.82
CA ASP A 499 0.42 -4.35 28.65
C ASP A 499 -0.89 -4.09 29.47
N LYS A 500 -1.85 -3.29 28.96
CA LYS A 500 -3.12 -2.96 29.66
C LYS A 500 -4.41 -3.36 28.94
N GLY A 501 -4.33 -3.91 27.74
CA GLY A 501 -5.47 -4.49 27.03
C GLY A 501 -5.90 -5.85 27.62
N THR A 502 -6.88 -6.47 26.98
CA THR A 502 -7.32 -7.84 27.26
C THR A 502 -7.41 -8.64 25.97
N PHE A 503 -7.09 -9.94 26.01
CA PHE A 503 -7.19 -10.77 24.81
C PHE A 503 -8.65 -10.88 24.33
N VAL A 504 -8.89 -10.44 23.09
CA VAL A 504 -10.21 -10.40 22.43
C VAL A 504 -10.33 -11.38 21.26
N GLY A 505 -9.30 -12.18 20.98
CA GLY A 505 -9.24 -13.07 19.81
C GLY A 505 -8.46 -12.51 18.63
N LEU A 506 -7.94 -11.28 18.75
CA LEU A 506 -7.01 -10.67 17.80
C LEU A 506 -5.64 -11.35 17.91
N THR A 507 -5.04 -11.72 16.77
CA THR A 507 -3.73 -12.41 16.71
C THR A 507 -2.63 -11.55 16.10
N ILE A 508 -2.98 -10.51 15.34
CA ILE A 508 -2.07 -9.52 14.75
C ILE A 508 -2.64 -8.11 14.90
N ASP A 509 -1.76 -7.13 15.07
CA ASP A 509 -2.09 -5.71 15.20
C ASP A 509 -2.31 -5.05 13.81
N TYR A 510 -2.26 -3.71 13.72
CA TYR A 510 -2.42 -2.96 12.47
C TYR A 510 -1.32 -3.21 11.42
N GLU A 511 -0.09 -3.50 11.86
CA GLU A 511 1.08 -3.68 10.98
C GLU A 511 1.43 -5.15 10.76
N GLY A 512 0.72 -6.06 11.42
CA GLY A 512 0.95 -7.49 11.35
C GLY A 512 1.76 -8.04 12.53
N ASN A 513 2.13 -7.21 13.52
CA ASN A 513 2.87 -7.66 14.69
C ASN A 513 2.00 -8.61 15.53
N PRO A 514 2.57 -9.67 16.14
CA PRO A 514 1.82 -10.60 16.99
C PRO A 514 1.09 -9.91 18.14
N VAL A 515 -0.10 -10.40 18.49
CA VAL A 515 -0.88 -9.94 19.66
C VAL A 515 -0.92 -11.04 20.72
N PRO A 516 -0.21 -10.91 21.87
CA PRO A 516 0.66 -9.80 22.24
C PRO A 516 2.10 -9.88 21.69
N SER A 517 2.75 -8.72 21.49
CA SER A 517 4.21 -8.60 21.26
C SER A 517 4.96 -8.19 22.54
N GLY A 518 4.24 -7.63 23.51
CA GLY A 518 4.71 -7.27 24.85
C GLY A 518 4.61 -8.43 25.87
N ASN A 519 4.45 -8.08 27.15
CA ASN A 519 4.15 -9.05 28.22
C ASN A 519 2.65 -9.33 28.34
N GLY A 520 1.81 -8.50 27.73
CA GLY A 520 0.37 -8.59 27.64
C GLY A 520 -0.11 -7.84 26.39
N VAL A 521 -1.42 -7.86 26.16
CA VAL A 521 -2.06 -7.18 25.02
C VAL A 521 -2.09 -5.67 25.29
N ASP A 522 -1.93 -4.86 24.25
CA ASP A 522 -2.00 -3.41 24.34
C ASP A 522 -3.43 -2.87 24.11
N ILE A 523 -3.68 -1.68 24.64
CA ILE A 523 -4.86 -0.89 24.27
C ILE A 523 -4.49 -0.07 23.04
N GLY A 524 -5.27 -0.14 21.96
CA GLY A 524 -5.01 0.57 20.70
C GLY A 524 -4.95 -0.34 19.49
N VAL A 525 -4.43 0.18 18.37
CA VAL A 525 -4.31 -0.54 17.09
C VAL A 525 -2.93 -1.19 16.89
N TYR A 526 -1.92 -0.78 17.66
CA TYR A 526 -0.53 -1.24 17.59
C TYR A 526 -0.15 -1.98 18.88
N GLU A 527 0.73 -2.96 18.76
CA GLU A 527 1.41 -3.61 19.89
C GLU A 527 2.82 -3.06 20.08
N TYR A 528 3.22 -2.87 21.34
CA TYR A 528 4.54 -2.39 21.71
C TYR A 528 5.47 -3.58 22.04
N PRO A 529 6.63 -3.72 21.37
CA PRO A 529 7.47 -4.92 21.49
C PRO A 529 8.16 -5.02 22.87
N SER A 530 8.30 -6.25 23.37
CA SER A 530 8.95 -6.54 24.66
C SER A 530 10.45 -6.20 24.74
N SER A 531 11.13 -6.12 23.59
CA SER A 531 12.48 -5.54 23.46
C SER A 531 12.43 -4.36 22.48
N PRO A 532 11.96 -3.18 22.92
CA PRO A 532 11.93 -2.03 22.04
C PRO A 532 13.37 -1.58 21.74
N PRO A 533 13.59 -0.90 20.60
CA PRO A 533 14.77 -0.07 20.42
C PRO A 533 14.93 0.86 21.65
N PRO A 534 16.16 1.14 22.13
CA PRO A 534 16.35 1.91 23.36
C PRO A 534 15.74 3.34 23.35
N LEU A 535 15.85 4.03 24.48
CA LEU A 535 15.44 5.44 24.66
C LEU A 535 16.69 6.32 24.74
N CYS A 536 16.69 7.49 24.09
CA CYS A 536 17.77 8.45 24.28
C CYS A 536 17.61 9.17 25.62
N THR A 537 18.39 8.73 26.60
CA THR A 537 18.47 9.41 27.91
C THR A 537 19.41 10.62 27.84
N ASP A 538 19.00 11.74 28.45
CA ASP A 538 19.59 13.10 28.42
C ASP A 538 21.07 13.29 28.88
N THR A 539 21.89 12.24 28.91
CA THR A 539 23.30 12.31 29.36
C THR A 539 24.27 11.53 28.48
N CYS A 540 24.45 11.96 27.24
CA CYS A 540 25.64 11.60 26.45
C CYS A 540 26.81 12.54 26.78
N MET A 541 27.92 11.97 27.29
CA MET A 541 29.18 12.72 27.43
C MET A 541 29.91 12.80 26.08
N PRO A 542 30.73 13.85 25.80
CA PRO A 542 31.15 14.19 24.44
C PRO A 542 32.10 13.21 23.71
N ASN A 543 32.40 12.05 24.29
CA ASN A 543 33.48 11.16 23.85
C ASN A 543 33.06 9.69 23.60
N ASP A 544 31.79 9.32 23.78
CA ASP A 544 31.28 7.93 23.62
C ASP A 544 30.40 7.72 22.37
N CYS A 545 30.54 8.56 21.34
CA CYS A 545 29.82 8.44 20.07
C CYS A 545 30.38 7.30 19.18
N SER A 546 30.26 6.05 19.64
CA SER A 546 30.70 4.84 18.90
C SER A 546 29.75 3.65 19.00
N SER A 547 28.55 3.85 19.58
CA SER A 547 27.48 2.86 19.61
C SER A 547 26.20 3.47 19.06
N TYR A 548 25.75 2.99 17.90
CA TYR A 548 24.38 3.21 17.44
C TYR A 548 23.45 2.48 18.43
N ILE A 549 22.78 3.29 19.25
CA ILE A 549 21.73 2.91 20.17
C ILE A 549 20.50 3.60 19.61
N ASP A 550 19.57 2.82 19.05
CA ASP A 550 18.29 3.36 18.63
C ASP A 550 17.61 4.03 19.82
N CYS A 551 16.87 5.10 19.54
CA CYS A 551 16.47 6.05 20.55
C CYS A 551 15.06 6.59 20.29
N TYR A 552 14.08 6.12 21.06
CA TYR A 552 12.86 6.90 21.25
C TYR A 552 13.21 8.24 21.92
N MET A 553 12.69 9.33 21.35
CA MET A 553 12.65 10.66 21.95
C MET A 553 11.19 10.99 22.29
N GLY A 554 10.94 11.67 23.41
CA GLY A 554 9.60 12.05 23.87
C GLY A 554 8.87 13.11 23.02
N SER A 555 9.23 13.22 21.73
CA SER A 555 8.66 14.13 20.75
C SER A 555 8.79 13.63 19.29
N GLY A 556 9.08 12.34 19.07
CA GLY A 556 9.16 11.75 17.72
C GLY A 556 10.23 10.68 17.54
N PHE A 557 10.15 9.96 16.42
CA PHE A 557 11.17 9.02 15.95
C PHE A 557 12.24 9.79 15.17
N CYS A 558 13.52 9.61 15.53
CA CYS A 558 14.65 10.18 14.77
C CYS A 558 15.34 9.08 13.96
N SER A 559 15.23 9.15 12.64
CA SER A 559 16.06 8.35 11.71
C SER A 559 16.90 9.28 10.83
N GLY A 560 18.21 9.03 10.77
CA GLY A 560 19.13 9.67 9.82
C GLY A 560 19.42 11.17 10.03
N SER A 561 20.67 11.49 10.38
CA SER A 561 21.33 12.81 10.32
C SER A 561 20.99 13.90 11.35
N ASP A 562 19.93 13.79 12.15
CA ASP A 562 19.66 14.78 13.20
C ASP A 562 20.58 14.60 14.43
N TYR A 563 21.33 15.67 14.77
CA TYR A 563 22.26 15.70 15.90
C TYR A 563 21.56 16.07 17.21
N CYS A 564 21.63 15.20 18.22
CA CYS A 564 21.14 15.51 19.57
C CYS A 564 21.95 16.64 20.25
N CYS A 565 21.40 17.86 20.27
CA CYS A 565 21.93 18.99 21.05
C CYS A 565 20.81 19.77 21.78
N SER A 566 20.61 19.43 23.06
CA SER A 566 20.03 20.30 24.11
C SER A 566 18.75 21.09 23.79
N GLY A 567 17.58 20.44 23.89
CA GLY A 567 16.33 21.00 24.46
C GLY A 567 15.68 22.25 23.85
N THR A 568 16.25 22.88 22.82
CA THR A 568 15.70 24.00 22.06
C THR A 568 16.39 24.08 20.70
N CYS A 569 15.63 24.17 19.61
CA CYS A 569 16.21 24.41 18.29
C CYS A 569 16.89 25.81 18.26
N GLN A 570 18.22 25.85 18.30
CA GLN A 570 18.97 27.07 18.02
C GLN A 570 19.21 27.18 16.51
N SER A 571 18.90 28.35 15.96
CA SER A 571 18.96 28.61 14.53
C SER A 571 20.39 28.76 14.00
N HIS A 572 20.60 28.33 12.76
CA HIS A 572 21.85 28.51 12.03
C HIS A 572 22.14 30.03 11.81
N PRO A 573 23.41 30.51 11.81
CA PRO A 573 23.72 31.94 12.01
C PRO A 573 23.39 32.92 10.85
N THR A 574 22.63 32.51 9.84
CA THR A 574 22.43 33.28 8.59
C THR A 574 21.09 34.02 8.46
N CYS A 575 20.10 33.74 9.31
CA CYS A 575 18.80 34.43 9.28
C CYS A 575 18.68 35.56 10.32
N SER A 576 19.32 36.71 10.05
CA SER A 576 19.26 37.90 10.93
C SER A 576 19.12 39.25 10.21
N SER A 577 18.53 39.28 9.00
CA SER A 577 18.38 40.54 8.24
C SER A 577 17.11 40.71 7.40
N LEU A 578 16.03 39.98 7.68
CA LEU A 578 14.69 40.31 7.19
C LEU A 578 13.67 40.17 8.33
N GLY A 579 12.76 41.14 8.44
CA GLY A 579 11.75 41.18 9.50
C GLY A 579 10.76 40.02 9.41
N GLY A 580 10.19 39.62 10.54
CA GLY A 580 9.41 38.38 10.66
C GLY A 580 8.09 38.31 9.86
N THR A 581 7.41 37.17 10.04
CA THR A 581 6.27 36.61 9.26
C THR A 581 6.66 35.95 7.92
N CYS A 582 6.75 34.61 7.93
CA CYS A 582 6.51 33.71 6.80
C CYS A 582 6.41 32.27 7.33
N CYS A 583 5.28 31.59 7.05
CA CYS A 583 5.09 30.13 6.98
C CYS A 583 3.60 29.83 6.70
N GLN A 584 3.12 30.23 5.52
CA GLN A 584 1.92 29.69 4.85
C GLN A 584 2.17 29.77 3.33
N THR A 585 1.58 28.82 2.60
CA THR A 585 1.59 28.62 1.13
C THR A 585 2.95 28.36 0.46
N GLU A 586 2.98 27.32 -0.38
CA GLU A 586 4.10 26.98 -1.25
C GLU A 586 3.98 27.73 -2.59
N GLU A 587 4.97 28.57 -2.92
CA GLU A 587 5.26 28.99 -4.29
C GLU A 587 6.78 28.91 -4.50
N ARG A 588 7.25 28.13 -5.48
CA ARG A 588 8.66 28.19 -5.89
C ARG A 588 8.90 29.41 -6.79
N CYS A 589 9.70 30.36 -6.30
CA CYS A 589 10.19 31.46 -7.13
C CYS A 589 11.00 30.94 -8.33
N SER A 590 10.69 31.43 -9.54
CA SER A 590 11.53 31.22 -10.71
C SER A 590 12.70 32.19 -10.73
N GLY A 591 13.94 31.68 -10.72
CA GLY A 591 15.14 32.52 -10.74
C GLY A 591 16.45 31.73 -10.75
N THR A 592 17.27 31.92 -11.78
CA THR A 592 18.53 31.21 -11.99
C THR A 592 19.63 31.58 -11.00
N SER A 593 20.06 30.66 -10.12
CA SER A 593 21.48 30.43 -9.77
C SER A 593 21.64 29.20 -8.85
N GLN A 594 22.88 28.69 -8.73
CA GLN A 594 23.20 27.37 -8.17
C GLN A 594 23.04 27.25 -6.64
N THR A 595 23.06 26.00 -6.18
CA THR A 595 23.17 25.51 -4.78
C THR A 595 21.98 25.78 -3.86
N THR A 596 21.05 24.81 -3.84
CA THR A 596 20.10 24.56 -2.75
C THR A 596 20.22 23.11 -2.32
N ILE A 597 20.41 22.88 -1.02
CA ILE A 597 20.06 21.62 -0.37
C ILE A 597 18.53 21.62 -0.31
N ASP A 598 17.88 20.62 -0.92
CA ASP A 598 16.43 20.60 -1.07
C ASP A 598 15.79 19.82 0.08
N CYS A 599 15.04 20.53 0.93
CA CYS A 599 14.21 19.90 1.97
C CYS A 599 12.84 19.58 1.37
N THR A 600 12.73 18.53 0.53
CA THR A 600 11.46 18.16 -0.14
C THR A 600 11.17 16.65 -0.11
N ASP A 601 11.93 15.85 0.65
CA ASP A 601 11.83 14.39 0.68
C ASP A 601 10.73 13.82 1.61
N CYS A 602 9.61 14.53 1.74
CA CYS A 602 8.38 13.99 2.30
C CYS A 602 7.16 14.40 1.45
N CYS A 603 6.57 13.40 0.78
CA CYS A 603 5.20 13.42 0.22
C CYS A 603 4.94 14.17 -1.11
N THR A 604 5.62 13.81 -2.22
CA THR A 604 5.11 14.07 -3.59
C THR A 604 5.23 12.90 -4.60
N SER A 605 5.17 11.64 -4.17
CA SER A 605 4.88 10.51 -5.09
C SER A 605 4.12 9.39 -4.40
N GLY A 606 2.98 8.98 -4.97
CA GLY A 606 2.07 7.96 -4.42
C GLY A 606 2.55 6.52 -4.57
N VAL A 607 3.75 6.21 -4.09
CA VAL A 607 4.29 4.85 -3.96
C VAL A 607 4.35 4.50 -2.48
N CYS A 608 3.45 3.65 -2.00
CA CYS A 608 3.72 2.91 -0.78
C CYS A 608 4.93 2.02 -1.08
N GLN A 609 6.06 2.27 -0.40
CA GLN A 609 7.23 1.42 -0.50
C GLN A 609 6.84 -0.02 -0.11
N PRO A 610 7.32 -1.05 -0.81
CA PRO A 610 7.08 -2.43 -0.39
C PRO A 610 7.63 -2.65 1.02
N SER A 611 6.84 -3.27 1.89
CA SER A 611 7.33 -3.74 3.19
C SER A 611 8.44 -4.80 2.95
N PRO A 612 9.46 -4.86 3.81
CA PRO A 612 10.83 -5.05 3.33
C PRO A 612 11.36 -6.48 3.36
N CYS A 613 12.53 -6.67 2.73
CA CYS A 613 13.35 -7.89 2.84
C CYS A 613 14.34 -7.80 4.03
N PRO A 614 14.08 -8.45 5.18
CA PRO A 614 14.97 -8.40 6.34
C PRO A 614 16.27 -9.20 6.15
N ASP A 615 16.38 -10.00 5.10
CA ASP A 615 17.54 -10.85 4.81
C ASP A 615 18.51 -10.24 3.78
N ILE A 616 18.04 -9.27 2.99
CA ILE A 616 18.83 -8.55 1.98
C ILE A 616 19.48 -7.35 2.67
N ILE A 617 20.82 -7.31 2.67
CA ILE A 617 21.60 -6.24 3.26
C ILE A 617 21.96 -5.15 2.23
N MET A 618 21.86 -5.46 0.94
CA MET A 618 22.08 -4.53 -0.16
C MET A 618 21.30 -5.00 -1.38
N LEU A 619 20.58 -4.10 -2.05
CA LEU A 619 19.87 -4.32 -3.31
C LEU A 619 20.00 -3.06 -4.17
N HIS A 620 20.73 -3.10 -5.28
CA HIS A 620 20.93 -1.94 -6.16
C HIS A 620 20.51 -2.31 -7.60
N HIS A 621 19.50 -1.63 -8.14
CA HIS A 621 19.00 -1.89 -9.50
C HIS A 621 19.71 -1.10 -10.60
N TYR A 622 20.50 -0.07 -10.26
CA TYR A 622 21.31 0.73 -11.19
C TYR A 622 20.54 1.32 -12.39
N ASP A 623 19.26 1.64 -12.22
CA ASP A 623 18.42 2.26 -13.24
C ASP A 623 18.61 3.79 -13.32
N ASN A 624 19.34 4.40 -12.39
CA ASN A 624 19.56 5.83 -12.23
C ASN A 624 18.21 6.57 -12.13
N ASP A 625 17.29 6.04 -11.31
CA ASP A 625 16.00 6.68 -11.05
C ASP A 625 16.17 7.90 -10.11
N PRO A 626 15.95 9.14 -10.60
CA PRO A 626 16.05 10.34 -9.77
C PRO A 626 14.99 10.40 -8.65
N ASN A 627 13.92 9.59 -8.70
CA ASN A 627 12.91 9.53 -7.65
C ASN A 627 13.47 8.95 -6.32
N TYR A 628 14.56 8.18 -6.39
CA TYR A 628 15.27 7.62 -5.22
C TYR A 628 16.58 8.37 -4.91
N GLY A 629 16.83 9.51 -5.56
CA GLY A 629 18.08 10.25 -5.42
C GLY A 629 19.29 9.56 -6.08
N GLU A 630 19.07 8.62 -6.99
CA GLU A 630 20.17 8.03 -7.76
C GLU A 630 20.84 9.07 -8.65
N SER A 631 22.15 8.91 -8.83
CA SER A 631 22.97 9.70 -9.74
C SER A 631 24.21 8.91 -10.16
N PRO A 632 24.97 9.37 -11.17
CA PRO A 632 26.24 8.75 -11.54
C PRO A 632 27.30 8.65 -10.42
N THR A 633 27.07 9.25 -9.25
CA THR A 633 27.97 9.20 -8.08
C THR A 633 27.30 8.73 -6.78
N ASN A 634 26.01 8.38 -6.82
CA ASN A 634 25.23 7.93 -5.66
C ASN A 634 24.22 6.87 -6.12
N MET A 635 24.41 5.63 -5.69
CA MET A 635 23.58 4.48 -6.05
C MET A 635 22.73 4.09 -4.85
N TYR A 636 21.42 3.97 -5.05
CA TYR A 636 20.46 3.79 -3.96
C TYR A 636 20.33 2.32 -3.58
N ASP A 637 20.42 2.04 -2.29
CA ASP A 637 20.11 0.73 -1.74
C ASP A 637 18.61 0.61 -1.45
N PHE A 638 17.95 -0.24 -2.23
CA PHE A 638 16.53 -0.58 -2.12
C PHE A 638 16.25 -1.56 -0.96
N SER A 639 17.28 -2.01 -0.22
CA SER A 639 17.12 -2.74 1.04
C SER A 639 16.78 -1.81 2.22
N LEU A 640 16.46 -2.39 3.38
CA LEU A 640 16.29 -1.60 4.62
C LEU A 640 17.56 -0.94 5.12
N HIS A 641 18.72 -1.50 4.78
CA HIS A 641 19.97 -1.17 5.45
C HIS A 641 20.62 0.10 4.87
N ARG A 642 20.11 0.62 3.75
CA ARG A 642 20.53 1.88 3.11
C ARG A 642 22.05 1.94 2.89
N ASN A 643 22.66 0.82 2.52
CA ASN A 643 24.05 0.68 2.14
C ASN A 643 24.28 1.26 0.72
N ASN A 644 24.02 2.56 0.58
CA ASN A 644 24.12 3.28 -0.68
C ASN A 644 25.56 3.24 -1.22
N GLY A 645 25.68 3.10 -2.53
CA GLY A 645 26.96 3.12 -3.23
C GLY A 645 27.39 4.55 -3.51
N THR A 646 28.68 4.83 -3.37
CA THR A 646 29.25 6.15 -3.69
C THR A 646 30.53 6.02 -4.49
N CYS A 647 30.87 7.02 -5.29
CA CYS A 647 32.16 7.12 -5.95
C CYS A 647 32.56 8.59 -6.09
N SER A 648 33.79 8.89 -6.55
CA SER A 648 34.18 10.28 -6.78
C SER A 648 35.20 10.48 -7.91
N GLY A 649 35.02 11.58 -8.64
CA GLY A 649 35.97 12.06 -9.62
C GLY A 649 35.97 11.27 -10.93
N ALA A 650 37.16 10.95 -11.43
CA ALA A 650 37.34 10.16 -12.64
C ALA A 650 37.14 8.65 -12.43
N ALA A 651 37.24 8.19 -11.18
CA ALA A 651 37.11 6.79 -10.76
C ALA A 651 35.65 6.39 -10.46
N CYS A 652 34.71 6.97 -11.21
CA CYS A 652 33.28 6.71 -11.10
C CYS A 652 32.81 6.00 -12.37
N PRO A 653 32.29 4.75 -12.28
CA PRO A 653 31.81 4.06 -13.46
C PRO A 653 30.69 4.87 -14.13
N THR A 654 30.66 4.80 -15.45
CA THR A 654 29.70 5.60 -16.23
C THR A 654 28.35 4.89 -16.29
N TRP A 655 27.27 5.58 -15.90
CA TRP A 655 25.93 5.02 -16.05
C TRP A 655 25.55 4.86 -17.53
N ASN A 656 24.94 3.73 -17.87
CA ASN A 656 24.63 3.32 -19.22
C ASN A 656 23.18 2.81 -19.33
N SER A 657 22.37 3.44 -20.18
CA SER A 657 20.95 3.09 -20.42
C SER A 657 20.77 1.81 -21.27
N SER A 658 21.64 0.82 -21.12
CA SER A 658 21.61 -0.47 -21.81
C SER A 658 22.19 -1.56 -20.93
N GLY A 659 21.65 -1.66 -19.71
CA GLY A 659 21.83 -2.78 -18.81
C GLY A 659 21.12 -4.06 -19.26
N MET A 660 21.08 -5.03 -18.36
CA MET A 660 20.23 -6.22 -18.45
C MET A 660 18.76 -5.83 -18.24
N PHE A 661 18.46 -4.97 -17.26
CA PHE A 661 17.10 -4.52 -16.92
C PHE A 661 16.88 -3.00 -17.05
N GLY A 662 17.61 -2.36 -17.96
CA GLY A 662 17.41 -0.94 -18.30
C GLY A 662 18.70 -0.15 -18.16
N GLY A 663 19.02 0.29 -16.94
CA GLY A 663 20.29 0.92 -16.59
C GLY A 663 21.35 -0.10 -16.17
N ALA A 664 22.63 0.31 -16.16
CA ALA A 664 23.75 -0.43 -15.59
C ALA A 664 24.95 0.51 -15.43
N PHE A 665 25.88 0.21 -14.52
CA PHE A 665 27.16 0.93 -14.42
C PHE A 665 28.25 0.26 -15.27
N ASP A 666 28.94 1.05 -16.09
CA ASP A 666 29.98 0.64 -17.04
C ASP A 666 31.35 1.09 -16.52
N PHE A 667 32.18 0.11 -16.12
CA PHE A 667 33.50 0.28 -15.53
C PHE A 667 34.59 0.16 -16.60
N ASP A 668 35.56 1.07 -16.61
CA ASP A 668 36.56 1.21 -17.66
C ASP A 668 37.78 0.27 -17.57
N GLY A 669 37.97 -0.38 -16.43
CA GLY A 669 39.12 -1.24 -16.13
C GLY A 669 40.42 -0.50 -15.78
N ILE A 670 40.37 0.78 -15.40
CA ILE A 670 41.54 1.62 -15.08
C ILE A 670 41.53 2.09 -13.63
N ASP A 671 40.46 2.74 -13.16
CA ASP A 671 40.30 3.15 -11.76
C ASP A 671 38.86 3.17 -11.22
N ASP A 672 37.87 2.88 -12.08
CA ASP A 672 36.44 2.85 -11.74
C ASP A 672 36.08 1.89 -10.60
N ARG A 673 35.23 2.37 -9.69
CA ARG A 673 34.74 1.61 -8.55
C ARG A 673 33.46 2.20 -7.96
N ILE A 674 32.75 1.39 -7.17
CA ILE A 674 31.74 1.87 -6.22
C ILE A 674 32.23 1.49 -4.82
N ASP A 675 32.38 2.50 -3.97
CA ASP A 675 32.75 2.41 -2.57
C ASP A 675 31.45 2.36 -1.73
N PHE A 676 31.31 1.40 -0.83
CA PHE A 676 30.21 1.34 0.14
C PHE A 676 30.74 1.71 1.54
N PRO A 677 30.89 3.01 1.87
CA PRO A 677 31.36 3.44 3.18
C PRO A 677 30.31 3.08 4.23
N SER A 678 30.54 2.02 4.99
CA SER A 678 29.52 1.55 5.94
C SER A 678 29.47 2.45 7.18
N PRO A 679 28.31 3.04 7.51
CA PRO A 679 28.15 3.80 8.77
C PRO A 679 28.03 2.88 9.99
N ASP A 680 27.86 1.57 9.78
CA ASP A 680 27.78 0.54 10.82
C ASP A 680 28.93 -0.49 10.65
N PRO A 681 29.86 -0.63 11.61
CA PRO A 681 30.92 -1.63 11.56
C PRO A 681 30.41 -3.09 11.75
N GLY A 682 29.11 -3.34 11.61
CA GLY A 682 28.44 -4.62 11.75
C GLY A 682 28.64 -5.56 10.57
N PHE A 683 27.73 -5.55 9.59
CA PHE A 683 27.54 -6.68 8.67
C PHE A 683 28.79 -7.07 7.86
N PHE A 684 29.39 -6.13 7.15
CA PHE A 684 30.49 -6.45 6.24
C PHE A 684 31.79 -6.81 6.99
N HIS A 685 31.99 -6.27 8.19
CA HIS A 685 33.21 -6.45 8.97
C HIS A 685 33.15 -7.61 9.98
N ASN A 686 31.96 -8.03 10.41
CA ASN A 686 31.79 -9.11 11.37
C ASN A 686 32.12 -10.48 10.78
N ALA A 687 32.50 -11.43 11.64
CA ALA A 687 32.66 -12.81 11.26
C ALA A 687 31.33 -13.43 10.83
N PHE A 688 31.31 -14.21 9.76
CA PHE A 688 30.10 -14.81 9.18
C PHE A 688 30.31 -16.28 8.77
N SER A 689 29.28 -17.09 8.97
CA SER A 689 29.20 -18.47 8.47
C SER A 689 28.42 -18.58 7.17
N GLU A 690 27.62 -17.56 6.82
CA GLU A 690 26.71 -17.56 5.69
C GLU A 690 26.68 -16.19 5.00
N ARG A 691 26.67 -16.17 3.67
CA ARG A 691 26.55 -14.94 2.85
C ARG A 691 26.24 -15.32 1.40
N THR A 692 25.36 -14.57 0.72
CA THR A 692 25.14 -14.70 -0.73
C THR A 692 25.33 -13.36 -1.43
N PHE A 693 26.02 -13.37 -2.57
CA PHE A 693 26.14 -12.27 -3.53
C PHE A 693 25.46 -12.66 -4.84
N ILE A 694 24.72 -11.75 -5.46
CA ILE A 694 24.17 -11.89 -6.81
C ILE A 694 24.43 -10.61 -7.61
N ALA A 695 24.80 -10.75 -8.89
CA ALA A 695 24.75 -9.66 -9.86
C ALA A 695 24.62 -10.20 -11.29
N TRP A 696 24.06 -9.38 -12.19
CA TRP A 696 24.28 -9.55 -13.62
C TRP A 696 25.57 -8.83 -14.03
N ILE A 697 26.43 -9.51 -14.78
CA ILE A 697 27.69 -8.94 -15.26
C ILE A 697 27.84 -9.10 -16.77
N LYS A 698 28.58 -8.17 -17.39
CA LYS A 698 29.05 -8.30 -18.76
C LYS A 698 30.44 -7.70 -18.91
N THR A 699 31.46 -8.53 -18.85
CA THR A 699 32.85 -8.08 -19.04
C THR A 699 33.17 -7.81 -20.52
N ASN A 700 33.99 -6.79 -20.76
CA ASN A 700 34.57 -6.49 -22.07
C ASN A 700 35.78 -7.39 -22.40
N THR A 701 36.35 -8.09 -21.41
CA THR A 701 37.55 -8.93 -21.59
C THR A 701 37.63 -10.07 -20.57
N VAL A 702 37.91 -11.28 -21.05
CA VAL A 702 38.14 -12.48 -20.23
C VAL A 702 39.62 -12.88 -20.17
N SER A 703 40.53 -11.91 -20.39
CA SER A 703 41.98 -12.15 -20.47
C SER A 703 42.78 -11.25 -19.53
N GLN A 704 42.15 -10.80 -18.44
CA GLN A 704 42.73 -9.95 -17.40
C GLN A 704 42.08 -10.26 -16.04
N ASN A 705 42.89 -10.23 -14.97
CA ASN A 705 42.43 -10.38 -13.59
C ASN A 705 41.64 -9.13 -13.15
N GLN A 706 40.37 -9.31 -12.82
CA GLN A 706 39.39 -8.25 -12.53
C GLN A 706 38.58 -8.60 -11.27
N THR A 707 38.25 -7.62 -10.44
CA THR A 707 37.42 -7.79 -9.24
C THR A 707 36.02 -7.23 -9.49
N ILE A 708 34.99 -8.08 -9.43
CA ILE A 708 33.59 -7.65 -9.53
C ILE A 708 33.16 -7.09 -8.18
N TYR A 709 33.32 -7.90 -7.12
CA TYR A 709 33.01 -7.58 -5.73
C TYR A 709 34.09 -8.12 -4.81
N ASP A 710 34.39 -7.36 -3.76
CA ASP A 710 35.32 -7.72 -2.70
C ASP A 710 34.81 -7.09 -1.40
N ASP A 711 34.58 -7.90 -0.37
CA ASP A 711 34.40 -7.39 1.00
C ASP A 711 35.64 -7.51 1.86
N GLY A 712 36.66 -8.24 1.40
CA GLY A 712 37.74 -8.72 2.23
C GLY A 712 38.68 -7.66 2.78
N GLY A 713 39.34 -8.02 3.88
CA GLY A 713 40.39 -7.22 4.49
C GLY A 713 41.49 -8.07 5.13
N ALA A 714 42.72 -7.81 4.70
CA ALA A 714 43.96 -8.42 5.15
C ALA A 714 44.12 -9.90 4.82
N ILE A 715 43.40 -10.77 5.53
CA ILE A 715 43.47 -12.23 5.40
C ILE A 715 42.11 -12.92 5.62
N ASN A 716 41.01 -12.16 5.66
CA ASN A 716 39.65 -12.68 5.80
C ASN A 716 38.74 -11.99 4.78
N GLY A 717 37.84 -12.74 4.13
CA GLY A 717 36.85 -12.14 3.25
C GLY A 717 36.20 -13.10 2.25
N PHE A 718 35.32 -12.54 1.45
CA PHE A 718 34.59 -13.16 0.35
C PHE A 718 34.68 -12.23 -0.88
N ALA A 719 35.06 -12.79 -2.03
CA ALA A 719 35.25 -12.00 -3.24
C ALA A 719 34.82 -12.75 -4.50
N VAL A 720 34.28 -12.01 -5.47
CA VAL A 720 33.89 -12.53 -6.79
C VAL A 720 34.75 -11.85 -7.85
N LYS A 721 35.59 -12.63 -8.53
CA LYS A 721 36.64 -12.13 -9.43
C LYS A 721 36.69 -12.91 -10.74
N ILE A 722 37.18 -12.28 -11.81
CA ILE A 722 37.47 -12.93 -13.11
C ILE A 722 38.99 -13.08 -13.22
N ASP A 723 39.48 -14.23 -13.69
CA ASP A 723 40.90 -14.47 -13.97
C ASP A 723 41.30 -14.22 -15.44
N ASP A 724 42.61 -14.14 -15.69
CA ASP A 724 43.20 -13.97 -17.03
C ASP A 724 43.01 -15.15 -17.99
N SER A 725 42.40 -16.24 -17.50
CA SER A 725 42.07 -17.46 -18.22
C SER A 725 40.58 -17.57 -18.55
N GLY A 726 39.76 -16.60 -18.10
CA GLY A 726 38.34 -16.46 -18.41
C GLY A 726 37.39 -17.18 -17.45
N TYR A 727 37.81 -17.41 -16.21
CA TYR A 727 36.96 -17.97 -15.18
C TYR A 727 36.48 -16.89 -14.20
N VAL A 728 35.16 -16.81 -14.00
CA VAL A 728 34.60 -16.17 -12.81
C VAL A 728 34.77 -17.12 -11.63
N THR A 729 35.20 -16.59 -10.49
CA THR A 729 35.62 -17.37 -9.32
C THR A 729 35.11 -16.70 -8.06
N LEU A 730 34.43 -17.49 -7.22
CA LEU A 730 34.18 -17.17 -5.82
C LEU A 730 35.44 -17.56 -5.04
N TYR A 731 36.06 -16.58 -4.39
CA TYR A 731 37.10 -16.73 -3.40
C TYR A 731 36.53 -16.55 -2.00
N THR A 732 36.99 -17.36 -1.06
CA THR A 732 36.85 -17.10 0.37
C THR A 732 38.22 -17.22 1.03
N GLN A 733 38.45 -16.48 2.11
CA GLN A 733 39.66 -16.62 2.91
C GLN A 733 39.34 -16.46 4.39
N ASN A 734 40.02 -17.23 5.23
CA ASN A 734 39.98 -17.11 6.68
C ASN A 734 41.37 -17.39 7.27
N ASN A 735 42.09 -16.34 7.60
CA ASN A 735 43.50 -16.35 8.00
C ASN A 735 44.42 -16.88 6.87
N ASP A 736 45.28 -17.86 7.18
CA ASP A 736 46.23 -18.44 6.22
C ASP A 736 45.58 -19.45 5.24
N ASP A 737 44.32 -19.84 5.48
CA ASP A 737 43.57 -20.77 4.64
C ASP A 737 42.64 -20.01 3.65
N MET A 738 42.72 -20.36 2.37
CA MET A 738 41.95 -19.76 1.27
C MET A 738 41.40 -20.87 0.35
N ASP A 739 40.10 -20.83 0.09
CA ASP A 739 39.39 -21.81 -0.73
C ASP A 739 38.50 -21.11 -1.79
N LYS A 740 38.35 -21.76 -2.95
CA LYS A 740 37.70 -21.15 -4.12
C LYS A 740 36.98 -22.13 -5.03
N VAL A 741 36.03 -21.61 -5.80
CA VAL A 741 35.31 -22.35 -6.86
C VAL A 741 35.15 -21.48 -8.11
N SER A 742 35.33 -22.07 -9.29
CA SER A 742 35.49 -21.34 -10.57
C SER A 742 34.62 -21.92 -11.68
N ALA A 743 34.11 -21.05 -12.56
CA ALA A 743 33.30 -21.37 -13.73
C ALA A 743 33.72 -20.50 -14.94
N SER A 744 33.72 -21.06 -16.15
CA SER A 744 34.13 -20.32 -17.35
C SER A 744 33.02 -19.40 -17.86
N ILE A 745 33.36 -18.15 -18.23
CA ILE A 745 32.45 -17.16 -18.81
C ILE A 745 32.98 -16.63 -20.15
N ASP A 746 32.15 -15.89 -20.89
CA ASP A 746 32.58 -15.09 -22.02
C ASP A 746 32.24 -13.58 -21.83
N THR A 747 32.10 -12.81 -22.90
CA THR A 747 31.83 -11.36 -22.87
C THR A 747 30.36 -11.00 -23.09
N ASN A 748 29.44 -11.96 -22.96
CA ASN A 748 28.00 -11.74 -22.94
C ASN A 748 27.52 -11.35 -21.53
N TRP A 749 26.22 -11.11 -21.39
CA TRP A 749 25.61 -11.00 -20.06
C TRP A 749 25.58 -12.38 -19.41
N HIS A 750 26.04 -12.45 -18.17
CA HIS A 750 26.01 -13.64 -17.33
C HIS A 750 25.34 -13.32 -15.99
N PHE A 751 24.50 -14.22 -15.52
CA PHE A 751 23.97 -14.20 -14.16
C PHE A 751 24.94 -14.91 -13.22
N ILE A 752 25.44 -14.21 -12.20
CA ILE A 752 26.37 -14.74 -11.21
C ILE A 752 25.71 -14.73 -9.85
N ALA A 753 25.60 -15.90 -9.21
CA ALA A 753 25.31 -16.00 -7.78
C ALA A 753 26.44 -16.76 -7.09
N ALA A 754 26.94 -16.22 -5.98
CA ALA A 754 28.03 -16.79 -5.20
C ALA A 754 27.56 -16.90 -3.74
N SER A 755 27.64 -18.08 -3.14
CA SER A 755 27.20 -18.34 -1.76
C SER A 755 28.30 -19.03 -0.95
N PHE A 756 28.41 -18.63 0.31
CA PHE A 756 29.15 -19.35 1.34
C PHE A 756 28.14 -19.84 2.40
N ASP A 757 28.22 -21.12 2.76
CA ASP A 757 27.33 -21.77 3.73
C ASP A 757 28.09 -22.76 4.61
N ASN A 758 28.48 -22.32 5.80
CA ASN A 758 29.09 -23.14 6.84
C ASN A 758 30.31 -23.96 6.35
N GLY A 759 31.04 -23.41 5.37
CA GLY A 759 32.20 -24.03 4.71
C GLY A 759 31.92 -24.62 3.33
N ASN A 760 30.69 -24.65 2.85
CA ASN A 760 30.38 -24.93 1.45
C ASN A 760 30.50 -23.65 0.63
N LEU A 761 31.10 -23.75 -0.56
CA LEU A 761 31.11 -22.69 -1.57
C LEU A 761 30.23 -23.13 -2.73
N GLU A 762 29.26 -22.31 -3.13
CA GLU A 762 28.49 -22.50 -4.36
C GLU A 762 28.67 -21.28 -5.27
N LEU A 763 28.92 -21.53 -6.55
CA LEU A 763 28.99 -20.54 -7.61
C LEU A 763 28.05 -20.97 -8.73
N TRP A 764 27.09 -20.12 -9.06
CA TRP A 764 26.12 -20.33 -10.12
C TRP A 764 26.41 -19.38 -11.27
N VAL A 765 26.49 -19.93 -12.48
CA VAL A 765 26.64 -19.17 -13.73
C VAL A 765 25.55 -19.60 -14.71
N ASP A 766 24.66 -18.66 -15.07
CA ASP A 766 23.53 -18.88 -15.98
C ASP A 766 22.67 -20.11 -15.62
N GLY A 767 22.45 -20.31 -14.32
CA GLY A 767 21.70 -21.44 -13.76
C GLY A 767 22.50 -22.75 -13.57
N ASN A 768 23.81 -22.76 -13.83
CA ASN A 768 24.68 -23.94 -13.61
C ASN A 768 25.47 -23.80 -12.31
N ASN A 769 25.30 -24.73 -11.36
CA ASN A 769 26.04 -24.78 -10.08
C ASN A 769 27.42 -25.44 -10.22
N TYR A 770 28.41 -24.80 -9.62
CA TYR A 770 29.77 -25.29 -9.36
C TYR A 770 30.04 -25.14 -7.86
N SER A 771 30.43 -26.22 -7.18
CA SER A 771 30.65 -26.19 -5.73
C SER A 771 32.00 -26.72 -5.27
N ALA A 772 32.44 -26.23 -4.10
CA ALA A 772 33.64 -26.65 -3.39
C ALA A 772 33.38 -26.65 -1.86
N THR A 773 34.36 -27.06 -1.08
CA THR A 773 34.30 -27.04 0.39
C THR A 773 35.58 -26.45 0.94
N ALA A 774 35.45 -25.45 1.81
CA ALA A 774 36.55 -24.78 2.48
C ALA A 774 37.03 -25.55 3.72
N ALA A 775 38.25 -25.25 4.16
CA ALA A 775 38.84 -25.76 5.40
C ALA A 775 38.18 -25.22 6.69
N TYR A 776 37.31 -24.21 6.58
CA TYR A 776 36.68 -23.47 7.68
C TYR A 776 35.18 -23.30 7.44
N SER A 777 34.39 -23.27 8.52
CA SER A 777 32.94 -23.06 8.48
C SER A 777 32.52 -21.60 8.72
N THR A 778 33.48 -20.71 8.95
CA THR A 778 33.24 -19.31 9.34
C THR A 778 34.43 -18.48 8.90
N ILE A 779 34.17 -17.34 8.27
CA ILE A 779 35.17 -16.34 7.91
C ILE A 779 35.27 -15.35 9.08
N SER A 780 36.48 -15.06 9.54
CA SER A 780 36.74 -14.17 10.68
C SER A 780 36.53 -12.69 10.28
N SER A 781 36.35 -11.82 11.27
CA SER A 781 36.14 -10.39 11.04
C SER A 781 37.34 -9.68 10.40
N HIS A 782 37.08 -8.59 9.66
CA HIS A 782 38.10 -7.73 9.02
C HIS A 782 37.71 -6.25 9.07
N PRO A 783 38.69 -5.32 9.10
CA PRO A 783 38.43 -3.89 9.31
C PRO A 783 38.18 -3.08 8.02
N ASN A 784 38.11 -3.73 6.87
CA ASN A 784 38.03 -3.09 5.55
C ASN A 784 36.60 -2.97 5.05
N ASP A 785 36.29 -1.85 4.40
CA ASP A 785 35.01 -1.59 3.73
C ASP A 785 34.93 -2.37 2.39
N PRO A 786 33.75 -2.89 2.01
CA PRO A 786 33.56 -3.57 0.74
C PRO A 786 33.52 -2.60 -0.46
N GLY A 787 33.63 -3.14 -1.66
CA GLY A 787 33.50 -2.37 -2.90
C GLY A 787 33.22 -3.20 -4.14
N LEU A 788 32.68 -2.52 -5.16
CA LEU A 788 32.59 -3.06 -6.53
C LEU A 788 33.68 -2.49 -7.42
N GLY A 789 34.07 -3.29 -8.42
CA GLY A 789 34.97 -2.88 -9.49
C GLY A 789 36.43 -2.76 -9.06
N ARG A 790 36.78 -3.00 -7.80
CA ARG A 790 38.17 -2.99 -7.29
C ARG A 790 38.38 -4.01 -6.17
N THR A 791 39.65 -4.29 -5.87
CA THR A 791 40.11 -4.95 -4.64
C THR A 791 40.14 -3.97 -3.45
N THR A 792 39.78 -4.43 -2.25
CA THR A 792 39.64 -3.60 -1.02
C THR A 792 40.76 -3.79 0.02
N ALA A 793 42.00 -3.58 -0.42
CA ALA A 793 43.29 -3.68 0.31
C ALA A 793 44.01 -5.03 0.16
N ASP A 794 44.65 -5.54 1.22
CA ASP A 794 45.31 -6.85 1.21
C ASP A 794 44.22 -7.94 1.12
N ASP A 795 44.37 -8.80 0.12
CA ASP A 795 43.29 -9.35 -0.69
C ASP A 795 42.79 -10.73 -0.18
N ALA A 796 41.49 -11.03 -0.27
CA ALA A 796 40.93 -12.36 0.06
C ALA A 796 41.15 -13.40 -1.06
N SER A 797 42.24 -13.27 -1.84
CA SER A 797 42.47 -14.01 -3.09
C SER A 797 43.96 -14.17 -3.44
N ASP A 798 44.27 -15.04 -4.41
CA ASP A 798 45.62 -15.29 -4.95
C ASP A 798 46.28 -14.04 -5.61
N TYR A 799 45.56 -12.93 -5.76
CA TYR A 799 46.04 -11.74 -6.46
C TYR A 799 46.86 -10.83 -5.54
N SER A 800 48.15 -10.67 -5.86
CA SER A 800 49.04 -9.77 -5.09
C SER A 800 49.17 -8.39 -5.73
N GLY A 801 48.43 -7.41 -5.22
CA GLY A 801 48.67 -5.98 -5.46
C GLY A 801 47.42 -5.19 -5.87
N PRO A 802 47.40 -3.86 -5.64
CA PRO A 802 46.26 -3.02 -6.00
C PRO A 802 46.13 -2.87 -7.52
N GLY A 803 44.89 -2.91 -8.02
CA GLY A 803 44.57 -2.48 -9.39
C GLY A 803 43.84 -3.49 -10.28
N HIS A 804 43.18 -4.51 -9.71
CA HIS A 804 42.34 -5.45 -10.46
C HIS A 804 40.96 -4.87 -10.78
N TYR A 805 40.93 -3.79 -11.56
CA TYR A 805 39.70 -3.05 -11.86
C TYR A 805 38.81 -3.81 -12.85
N PHE A 806 37.50 -3.82 -12.61
CA PHE A 806 36.54 -4.44 -13.52
C PHE A 806 36.42 -3.66 -14.84
N ASN A 807 36.35 -4.37 -15.96
CA ASN A 807 36.18 -3.77 -17.29
C ASN A 807 34.90 -4.32 -17.92
N GLY A 808 33.80 -3.57 -17.84
CA GLY A 808 32.49 -4.02 -18.28
C GLY A 808 31.34 -3.50 -17.44
N LYS A 809 30.15 -4.09 -17.62
CA LYS A 809 28.92 -3.68 -16.96
C LYS A 809 28.57 -4.56 -15.76
N ILE A 810 28.05 -3.92 -14.71
CA ILE A 810 27.35 -4.58 -13.59
C ILE A 810 25.94 -4.01 -13.54
N ASP A 811 24.96 -4.89 -13.36
CA ASP A 811 23.54 -4.58 -13.24
C ASP A 811 22.91 -5.43 -12.11
N ASP A 812 21.88 -4.90 -11.47
CA ASP A 812 20.97 -5.60 -10.56
C ASP A 812 21.70 -6.46 -9.51
N LEU A 813 22.40 -5.76 -8.59
CA LEU A 813 23.20 -6.32 -7.49
C LEU A 813 22.31 -6.62 -6.28
N ALA A 814 22.53 -7.76 -5.62
CA ALA A 814 22.03 -7.97 -4.26
C ALA A 814 22.97 -8.81 -3.37
N ILE A 815 22.90 -8.58 -2.05
CA ILE A 815 23.68 -9.29 -1.03
C ILE A 815 22.76 -9.71 0.13
N TRP A 816 22.79 -10.99 0.51
CA TRP A 816 22.03 -11.56 1.62
C TRP A 816 22.92 -11.91 2.82
N LYS A 817 22.36 -11.80 4.02
CA LYS A 817 22.99 -12.23 5.28
C LYS A 817 23.03 -13.76 5.49
N ARG A 818 22.37 -14.52 4.62
CA ARG A 818 22.25 -15.98 4.65
C ARG A 818 22.70 -16.60 3.33
N SER A 819 22.88 -17.92 3.34
CA SER A 819 22.94 -18.70 2.10
C SER A 819 21.56 -18.73 1.43
N LEU A 820 21.50 -18.49 0.12
CA LEU A 820 20.34 -18.80 -0.70
C LEU A 820 20.38 -20.25 -1.16
N THR A 821 19.23 -20.90 -1.15
CA THR A 821 19.06 -22.24 -1.70
C THR A 821 19.21 -22.23 -3.22
N SER A 822 19.59 -23.39 -3.77
CA SER A 822 19.63 -23.63 -5.21
C SER A 822 18.33 -23.27 -5.94
N GLN A 823 17.18 -23.38 -5.26
CA GLN A 823 15.88 -23.03 -5.82
C GLN A 823 15.69 -21.51 -5.84
N GLU A 824 15.98 -20.79 -4.75
CA GLU A 824 15.90 -19.32 -4.70
C GLU A 824 16.80 -18.68 -5.77
N ILE A 825 18.04 -19.18 -5.94
CA ILE A 825 18.97 -18.72 -6.98
C ILE A 825 18.42 -18.99 -8.39
N SER A 826 17.86 -20.19 -8.63
CA SER A 826 17.22 -20.55 -9.90
C SER A 826 15.99 -19.68 -10.17
N ASP A 827 15.22 -19.33 -9.14
CA ASP A 827 14.00 -18.55 -9.24
C ASP A 827 14.30 -17.09 -9.60
N ILE A 828 15.33 -16.50 -8.97
CA ILE A 828 15.85 -15.18 -9.33
C ILE A 828 16.31 -15.17 -10.79
N TYR A 829 17.14 -16.12 -11.20
CA TYR A 829 17.64 -16.22 -12.58
C TYR A 829 16.53 -16.37 -13.63
N ASN A 830 15.57 -17.27 -13.39
CA ASN A 830 14.49 -17.55 -14.32
C ASN A 830 13.36 -16.51 -14.28
N SER A 831 13.36 -15.57 -13.32
CA SER A 831 12.32 -14.54 -13.19
C SER A 831 12.23 -13.60 -14.41
N GLY A 832 13.35 -13.34 -15.09
CA GLY A 832 13.43 -12.42 -16.22
C GLY A 832 13.13 -10.95 -15.88
N ASN A 833 13.20 -10.57 -14.60
CA ASN A 833 12.94 -9.23 -14.06
C ASN A 833 14.10 -8.83 -13.12
N PRO A 834 14.24 -7.54 -12.74
CA PRO A 834 15.10 -7.13 -11.63
C PRO A 834 14.84 -7.97 -10.38
N ILE A 835 15.88 -8.22 -9.57
CA ILE A 835 15.83 -9.05 -8.35
C ILE A 835 14.63 -8.61 -7.48
N PRO A 836 13.57 -9.43 -7.38
CA PRO A 836 12.42 -9.08 -6.58
C PRO A 836 12.73 -9.31 -5.10
N CYS A 837 12.29 -8.39 -4.26
CA CYS A 837 12.37 -8.54 -2.82
C CYS A 837 11.31 -9.55 -2.29
N GLN A 838 11.58 -10.88 -2.34
CA GLN A 838 10.87 -12.00 -1.68
C GLN A 838 11.80 -13.25 -1.64
N THR A 839 11.78 -14.23 -0.72
CA THR A 839 11.32 -14.37 0.70
C THR A 839 12.08 -15.58 1.32
N ILE A 840 11.53 -16.40 2.23
CA ILE A 840 12.17 -17.62 2.80
C ILE A 840 11.68 -18.89 2.06
N SER A 841 12.57 -19.83 1.73
CA SER A 841 12.19 -21.06 1.01
C SER A 841 11.18 -21.92 1.80
N GLY A 842 9.93 -21.97 1.32
CA GLY A 842 8.82 -22.72 1.94
C GLY A 842 7.81 -21.84 2.68
N ASP A 843 8.19 -20.60 3.01
CA ASP A 843 7.29 -19.53 3.44
C ASP A 843 6.56 -19.04 2.18
N LEU A 844 5.36 -19.58 1.97
CA LEU A 844 4.54 -19.26 0.80
C LEU A 844 3.67 -18.05 1.05
N ASN A 845 3.41 -17.70 2.32
CA ASN A 845 2.56 -16.59 2.68
C ASN A 845 3.32 -15.27 2.87
N ASN A 846 4.65 -15.35 3.02
CA ASN A 846 5.64 -14.30 3.22
C ASN A 846 5.60 -13.68 4.64
N ASP A 847 5.35 -14.48 5.69
CA ASP A 847 5.35 -14.03 7.10
C ASP A 847 6.69 -14.18 7.84
N GLY A 848 7.70 -14.79 7.21
CA GLY A 848 9.01 -15.03 7.79
C GLY A 848 9.15 -16.35 8.56
N THR A 849 8.12 -17.20 8.57
CA THR A 849 8.16 -18.56 9.13
C THR A 849 7.66 -19.59 8.11
N VAL A 850 7.91 -20.88 8.36
CA VAL A 850 7.38 -21.97 7.52
C VAL A 850 6.46 -22.83 8.37
N ASP A 851 5.15 -22.71 8.16
CA ASP A 851 4.14 -23.22 9.08
C ASP A 851 2.86 -23.76 8.39
N ILE A 852 1.81 -24.01 9.17
CA ILE A 852 0.53 -24.55 8.68
C ILE A 852 -0.24 -23.61 7.74
N ALA A 853 0.03 -22.30 7.77
CA ALA A 853 -0.51 -21.31 6.86
C ALA A 853 0.05 -21.49 5.43
N ASP A 854 1.34 -21.85 5.30
CA ASP A 854 1.95 -22.15 3.99
C ASP A 854 1.40 -23.44 3.40
N LEU A 855 1.23 -24.47 4.23
CA LEU A 855 0.49 -25.68 3.80
C LEU A 855 -0.97 -25.37 3.44
N THR A 856 -1.56 -24.28 3.95
CA THR A 856 -2.92 -23.88 3.55
C THR A 856 -2.94 -23.30 2.14
N ILE A 857 -1.87 -22.65 1.67
CA ILE A 857 -1.71 -22.23 0.27
C ILE A 857 -1.64 -23.45 -0.65
N ILE A 858 -0.87 -24.49 -0.28
CA ILE A 858 -0.81 -25.73 -1.07
C ILE A 858 -2.15 -26.48 -1.02
N ALA A 859 -2.72 -26.69 0.17
CA ALA A 859 -3.96 -27.43 0.34
C ALA A 859 -5.16 -26.80 -0.39
N THR A 860 -5.17 -25.47 -0.56
CA THR A 860 -6.19 -24.74 -1.33
C THR A 860 -6.06 -24.94 -2.86
N ASN A 861 -4.89 -25.38 -3.30
CA ASN A 861 -4.52 -25.56 -4.71
C ASN A 861 -4.27 -27.02 -5.11
N PHE A 862 -4.25 -27.95 -4.14
CA PHE A 862 -3.94 -29.37 -4.35
C PHE A 862 -4.80 -30.04 -5.44
N GLY A 863 -4.12 -30.74 -6.35
CA GLY A 863 -4.70 -31.43 -7.50
C GLY A 863 -4.98 -30.54 -8.71
N ARG A 864 -4.51 -29.29 -8.74
CA ARG A 864 -4.62 -28.39 -9.90
C ARG A 864 -3.38 -28.48 -10.79
N THR A 865 -3.60 -28.59 -12.10
CA THR A 865 -2.55 -28.61 -13.13
C THR A 865 -2.50 -27.33 -13.98
N SER A 866 -3.22 -26.30 -13.54
CA SER A 866 -3.24 -24.93 -14.08
C SER A 866 -4.13 -24.06 -13.18
N GLY A 867 -3.92 -22.74 -13.13
CA GLY A 867 -4.81 -21.82 -12.40
C GLY A 867 -4.79 -22.01 -10.88
N PHE A 868 -3.67 -22.52 -10.36
CA PHE A 868 -3.32 -22.50 -8.95
C PHE A 868 -2.60 -21.19 -8.59
N ASP A 869 -2.55 -20.87 -7.30
CA ASP A 869 -1.55 -19.95 -6.76
C ASP A 869 -0.16 -20.52 -7.07
N LEU A 870 0.68 -19.80 -7.83
CA LEU A 870 1.98 -20.31 -8.28
C LEU A 870 2.92 -20.67 -7.13
N ARG A 871 2.70 -20.10 -5.93
CA ARG A 871 3.44 -20.43 -4.72
C ARG A 871 3.14 -21.86 -4.24
N ALA A 872 1.98 -22.42 -4.61
CA ALA A 872 1.60 -23.78 -4.27
C ALA A 872 2.29 -24.86 -5.12
N ASP A 873 2.81 -24.52 -6.31
CA ASP A 873 3.57 -25.41 -7.20
C ASP A 873 5.06 -25.18 -6.92
N THR A 874 5.49 -25.72 -5.79
CA THR A 874 6.80 -25.51 -5.17
C THR A 874 7.94 -26.25 -5.86
N ASP A 875 7.65 -27.39 -6.53
CA ASP A 875 8.63 -28.05 -7.40
C ASP A 875 8.54 -27.60 -8.88
N ARG A 876 7.55 -26.75 -9.19
CA ARG A 876 7.31 -26.10 -10.49
C ARG A 876 7.09 -27.08 -11.65
N ASN A 877 6.56 -28.27 -11.36
CA ASN A 877 6.23 -29.25 -12.38
C ASN A 877 4.95 -28.89 -13.18
N ASN A 878 4.23 -27.82 -12.79
CA ASN A 878 2.91 -27.38 -13.28
C ASN A 878 1.71 -28.22 -12.79
N GLU A 879 1.90 -29.08 -11.78
CA GLU A 879 0.85 -29.83 -11.08
C GLU A 879 1.07 -29.71 -9.56
N VAL A 880 0.17 -28.99 -8.87
CA VAL A 880 0.20 -28.92 -7.39
C VAL A 880 -0.22 -30.26 -6.81
N ASP A 881 0.72 -31.04 -6.30
CA ASP A 881 0.49 -32.42 -5.88
C ASP A 881 1.08 -32.75 -4.49
N ILE A 882 1.31 -34.04 -4.21
CA ILE A 882 1.83 -34.51 -2.93
C ILE A 882 3.29 -34.11 -2.69
N PHE A 883 4.07 -33.88 -3.75
CA PHE A 883 5.45 -33.43 -3.64
C PHE A 883 5.52 -31.99 -3.13
N ASP A 884 4.55 -31.13 -3.47
CA ASP A 884 4.48 -29.77 -2.93
C ASP A 884 4.10 -29.74 -1.46
N ILE A 885 3.10 -30.54 -1.06
CA ILE A 885 2.78 -30.71 0.37
C ILE A 885 4.02 -31.18 1.12
N VAL A 886 4.81 -32.11 0.56
CA VAL A 886 6.05 -32.58 1.16
C VAL A 886 7.13 -31.49 1.17
N PHE A 887 7.21 -30.62 0.16
CA PHE A 887 8.16 -29.51 0.10
C PHE A 887 8.01 -28.57 1.30
N VAL A 888 6.81 -28.06 1.55
CA VAL A 888 6.57 -27.15 2.69
C VAL A 888 6.54 -27.90 4.01
N ALA A 889 5.86 -29.06 4.09
CA ALA A 889 5.78 -29.82 5.35
C ALA A 889 7.14 -30.34 5.86
N SER A 890 8.14 -30.50 4.97
CA SER A 890 9.51 -30.89 5.35
C SER A 890 10.37 -29.72 5.86
N ARG A 891 9.86 -28.49 5.77
CA ARG A 891 10.55 -27.25 6.16
C ARG A 891 9.94 -26.56 7.38
N PHE A 892 8.91 -27.18 8.00
CA PHE A 892 8.27 -26.68 9.22
C PHE A 892 9.30 -26.39 10.32
N THR A 893 9.28 -25.16 10.83
CA THR A 893 10.17 -24.64 11.89
C THR A 893 9.53 -24.65 13.27
#